data_AF-A0AAE1HE23-F1
#
_entry.id   AF-A0AAE1HE23-F1
#
_cell.length_a   1.000
_cell.length_b   1.000
_cell.length_c   1.000
_cell.angle_alpha   90.00
_cell.angle_beta   90.00
_cell.angle_gamma   90.00
#
_symmetry.space_group_name_H-M   'P 1'
#
loop_
_entity.id
_entity.type
_entity.pdbx_description
1 polymer ?
#
loop_
_entity_poly.entity_id
_entity_poly.type
_entity_poly.pdbx_seq_one_letter_code
_entity_poly.pdbx_strand_id
1 'polypeptide(L)'
;AGQKQTKEADHEIRPVYYAKFDGYLGDSREAGAGDLLTIFRKIMSPPEATNITFIFKQLESPSSSTVLRGLVELRNKLLKSPTGFQLFRENNGLKYLLRFVRKPNEKILDLTLSILANLCLEEFFRSQVAEDSGLVIHILSLVSHMQKDSIIGRACRLIGNLATSQSISAKLHQKGAVSKLIACLKSTDTSAGTKHMAVRALRLLWEAEINQDKMLQDEVVQTVSSLLSTPVDELLLAVLKALAIFTHRCNERCALQVQGEGKGFEELVACVKNCSKYELPVSVILNLCYVPEVRPLLGTAGAIEAVMVLAKDQSKQKSHSDVVSILSLLSRESVNRSKVRRNGGLEILLNTLRHGAHPNIEARALNAILHFIYDESGLEILIRDGLVSVLVKKLSKVVDQLGCVHNSQEQKVKVKKSPSAADSHHKRMRLSSDKEENLSFPHDKEHDPLGLRVREITPSSSRSESLGGQWSPGSSRSVEFSPDTVRTFSPPPFYLNCSPTSSGLSPASYYSPPSPLSDAYSPVCGYSSSEDEKPEETDVETVGDCYVESDCDVTSPCLKDKDDVDDIQEALKGNLPSNITSRHGLIESWCLLLLSRVSHMDPLVDDMVSSSTIDTLLQYYTMLEPPHPRVARILQRITRNHHCLLPILRAGLVIKVNQRLTSKLHEDCSRCVDFDGLGNSLLSQLSVIAESGFGEGVIVHNLICASRPIQAFLIVSIPYIIRTKKLLHQMLNCKVNTKSGLDLLIQLMTDEYGDGLSVEATDSVSHLAQQIGAVPKDVAKACKRKSCRKTINNCSITAQKPSLLNSGDVIFLKLDSGNAVSVNKGELCEESPMFTAMLTGNFNEKGKQFVTMKDVSEECLSVLLSLLRAPNNCLCCLWHHDTNFAFEILKLADRFILPKVVDKVLSWLVDQLSPEVVCSFYFQAQNLRHVLSTSEMLSTKALHFALSKEVDRKKRHEIFSDILKSDYRRQFIDDLIILIKLHVENPC
;
A
#
# COMPACT_ATOMS: atom_id res chain seq x y z
N ALA A 1 -6.47 -25.49 68.39
CA ALA A 1 -7.76 -25.09 69.00
C ALA A 1 -8.58 -24.36 67.95
N GLY A 2 -9.86 -24.76 67.79
CA GLY A 2 -10.98 -23.99 67.23
C GLY A 2 -10.90 -23.41 65.81
N GLN A 3 -11.46 -24.11 64.81
CA GLN A 3 -12.75 -23.76 64.16
C GLN A 3 -12.99 -24.68 62.95
N LYS A 4 -14.00 -25.55 63.08
CA LYS A 4 -14.65 -26.25 61.98
C LYS A 4 -15.66 -25.29 61.33
N GLN A 5 -15.50 -24.98 60.06
CA GLN A 5 -16.59 -24.54 59.19
C GLN A 5 -16.50 -25.23 57.82
N THR A 6 -17.69 -25.61 57.39
CA THR A 6 -18.14 -26.34 56.20
C THR A 6 -17.43 -25.99 54.88
N LYS A 7 -16.82 -26.99 54.25
CA LYS A 7 -16.50 -27.01 52.81
C LYS A 7 -17.33 -28.11 52.14
N GLU A 8 -18.47 -27.75 51.55
CA GLU A 8 -19.02 -28.45 50.38
C GLU A 8 -18.55 -27.66 49.17
N ALA A 9 -17.37 -28.02 48.65
CA ALA A 9 -16.89 -27.53 47.37
C ALA A 9 -17.53 -28.40 46.28
N ASP A 10 -18.45 -27.82 45.51
CA ASP A 10 -18.97 -28.37 44.27
C ASP A 10 -17.84 -28.40 43.22
N HIS A 11 -17.02 -29.45 43.27
CA HIS A 11 -16.14 -29.80 42.15
C HIS A 11 -16.99 -30.46 41.06
N GLU A 12 -17.04 -29.82 39.88
CA GLU A 12 -17.46 -30.45 38.62
C GLU A 12 -16.58 -31.69 38.34
N ILE A 13 -17.01 -32.86 38.79
CA ILE A 13 -16.55 -34.13 38.25
C ILE A 13 -17.40 -34.39 37.01
N ARG A 14 -16.89 -34.02 35.82
CA ARG A 14 -17.32 -34.68 34.58
C ARG A 14 -16.89 -36.15 34.69
N PRO A 15 -17.79 -37.14 34.60
CA PRO A 15 -17.37 -38.46 34.19
C PRO A 15 -17.05 -38.37 32.70
N VAL A 16 -15.77 -38.30 32.35
CA VAL A 16 -15.30 -38.57 30.98
C VAL A 16 -15.39 -40.08 30.78
N TYR A 17 -16.57 -40.59 30.45
CA TYR A 17 -16.75 -41.92 29.87
C TYR A 17 -17.96 -41.87 28.93
N TYR A 18 -17.89 -42.65 27.85
CA TYR A 18 -18.81 -42.72 26.69
C TYR A 18 -18.48 -41.83 25.49
N ALA A 19 -17.31 -42.10 24.92
CA ALA A 19 -17.11 -42.06 23.48
C ALA A 19 -16.38 -43.36 23.06
N LYS A 20 -17.14 -44.45 22.92
CA LYS A 20 -16.80 -45.71 22.22
C LYS A 20 -17.84 -46.77 22.60
N PHE A 21 -18.97 -46.82 21.91
CA PHE A 21 -19.78 -48.04 21.73
C PHE A 21 -20.87 -47.82 20.66
N ASP A 22 -20.52 -47.22 19.51
CA ASP A 22 -21.40 -47.19 18.31
C ASP A 22 -20.87 -48.08 17.17
N GLY A 23 -19.98 -49.04 17.49
CA GLY A 23 -19.30 -49.88 16.49
C GLY A 23 -19.74 -51.34 16.39
N TYR A 24 -20.64 -51.82 17.25
CA TYR A 24 -21.09 -53.21 17.23
C TYR A 24 -22.53 -53.30 17.74
N LEU A 25 -23.50 -53.09 16.84
CA LEU A 25 -24.86 -53.65 16.90
C LEU A 25 -25.49 -53.41 15.51
N GLY A 26 -24.84 -53.95 14.48
CA GLY A 26 -25.51 -54.34 13.26
C GLY A 26 -26.17 -55.70 13.49
N ASP A 27 -27.44 -55.81 13.11
CA ASP A 27 -28.26 -57.02 13.09
C ASP A 27 -28.60 -57.67 14.44
N SER A 28 -29.65 -57.14 15.08
CA SER A 28 -30.68 -57.96 15.77
C SER A 28 -31.90 -57.09 16.08
N ARG A 29 -32.75 -56.91 15.06
CA ARG A 29 -34.18 -56.67 15.31
C ARG A 29 -34.77 -58.01 15.76
N GLU A 30 -35.63 -57.97 16.78
CA GLU A 30 -36.33 -59.10 17.40
C GLU A 30 -35.58 -59.86 18.51
N ALA A 31 -35.39 -59.20 19.65
CA ALA A 31 -35.42 -59.88 20.95
C ALA A 31 -36.26 -59.02 21.92
N GLY A 32 -37.30 -59.61 22.50
CA GLY A 32 -38.21 -58.91 23.40
C GLY A 32 -37.51 -58.43 24.67
N ALA A 33 -37.98 -57.33 25.25
CA ALA A 33 -37.45 -56.71 26.47
C ALA A 33 -37.33 -57.66 27.69
N GLY A 34 -37.92 -58.87 27.64
CA GLY A 34 -37.81 -59.90 28.67
C GLY A 34 -36.50 -60.70 28.66
N ASP A 35 -35.82 -60.84 27.52
CA ASP A 35 -34.64 -61.73 27.42
C ASP A 35 -33.34 -61.07 27.89
N LEU A 36 -33.19 -59.77 27.67
CA LEU A 36 -32.06 -58.99 28.22
C LEU A 36 -32.12 -58.86 29.75
N LEU A 37 -33.32 -58.81 30.34
CA LEU A 37 -33.56 -58.80 31.79
C LEU A 37 -33.11 -60.09 32.49
N THR A 38 -33.24 -61.22 31.81
CA THR A 38 -32.82 -62.54 32.31
C THR A 38 -31.30 -62.73 32.21
N ILE A 39 -30.69 -62.16 31.17
CA ILE A 39 -29.24 -62.17 30.97
C ILE A 39 -28.55 -61.21 31.97
N PHE A 40 -29.09 -60.01 32.18
CA PHE A 40 -28.53 -59.07 33.16
C PHE A 40 -28.69 -59.53 34.61
N ARG A 41 -29.84 -60.13 34.99
CA ARG A 41 -30.01 -60.74 36.32
C ARG A 41 -29.06 -61.92 36.58
N LYS A 42 -28.59 -62.59 35.52
CA LYS A 42 -27.57 -63.66 35.61
C LYS A 42 -26.14 -63.13 35.76
N ILE A 43 -25.86 -61.91 35.31
CA ILE A 43 -24.53 -61.28 35.34
C ILE A 43 -24.32 -60.46 36.63
N MET A 44 -25.41 -60.02 37.28
CA MET A 44 -25.34 -59.24 38.52
C MET A 44 -25.05 -60.10 39.76
N SER A 45 -24.16 -59.60 40.62
CA SER A 45 -23.91 -60.20 41.94
C SER A 45 -25.20 -60.13 42.80
N PRO A 46 -25.64 -61.22 43.47
CA PRO A 46 -26.83 -61.23 44.33
C PRO A 46 -26.99 -60.02 45.27
N PRO A 47 -25.93 -59.52 45.96
CA PRO A 47 -26.07 -58.40 46.89
C PRO A 47 -26.45 -57.07 46.22
N GLU A 48 -26.16 -56.86 44.94
CA GLU A 48 -26.46 -55.61 44.23
C GLU A 48 -27.93 -55.51 43.83
N ALA A 49 -28.53 -56.61 43.38
CA ALA A 49 -29.96 -56.67 43.04
C ALA A 49 -30.87 -56.51 44.28
N THR A 50 -30.43 -57.05 45.43
CA THR A 50 -31.15 -56.88 46.71
C THR A 50 -31.10 -55.42 47.20
N ASN A 51 -29.96 -54.74 46.99
CA ASN A 51 -29.75 -53.35 47.41
C ASN A 51 -30.62 -52.36 46.62
N ILE A 52 -30.84 -52.59 45.32
CA ILE A 52 -31.69 -51.73 44.47
C ILE A 52 -33.17 -51.86 44.84
N THR A 53 -33.64 -53.09 45.00
CA THR A 53 -35.03 -53.36 45.42
C THR A 53 -35.31 -52.76 46.80
N PHE A 54 -34.32 -52.78 47.69
CA PHE A 54 -34.38 -52.14 48.99
C PHE A 54 -34.47 -50.61 48.90
N ILE A 55 -33.68 -49.97 48.03
CA ILE A 55 -33.75 -48.51 47.79
C ILE A 55 -35.15 -48.12 47.30
N PHE A 56 -35.72 -48.80 46.30
CA PHE A 56 -37.08 -48.47 45.82
C PHE A 56 -38.15 -48.70 46.88
N LYS A 57 -38.04 -49.77 47.69
CA LYS A 57 -38.94 -50.02 48.82
C LYS A 57 -38.85 -48.93 49.89
N GLN A 58 -37.65 -48.40 50.15
CA GLN A 58 -37.49 -47.24 51.03
C GLN A 58 -38.18 -45.99 50.48
N LEU A 59 -38.14 -45.77 49.16
CA LEU A 59 -38.85 -44.67 48.50
C LEU A 59 -40.37 -44.85 48.56
N GLU A 60 -40.90 -46.06 48.67
CA GLU A 60 -42.35 -46.27 48.83
C GLU A 60 -42.87 -46.03 50.26
N SER A 61 -41.97 -45.96 51.24
CA SER A 61 -42.31 -45.82 52.66
C SER A 61 -43.13 -44.55 52.95
N PRO A 62 -44.12 -44.60 53.87
CA PRO A 62 -44.82 -43.40 54.34
C PRO A 62 -43.95 -42.54 55.27
N SER A 63 -42.83 -43.07 55.79
CA SER A 63 -41.95 -42.34 56.70
C SER A 63 -40.99 -41.41 55.95
N SER A 64 -41.07 -40.10 56.25
CA SER A 64 -40.19 -39.09 55.64
C SER A 64 -38.70 -39.35 55.89
N SER A 65 -38.32 -39.94 57.04
CA SER A 65 -36.92 -40.26 57.36
C SER A 65 -36.40 -41.46 56.56
N THR A 66 -37.26 -42.45 56.32
CA THR A 66 -36.93 -43.63 55.48
C THR A 66 -36.80 -43.23 54.02
N VAL A 67 -37.71 -42.40 53.52
CA VAL A 67 -37.64 -41.85 52.15
C VAL A 67 -36.37 -41.02 51.96
N LEU A 68 -36.01 -40.17 52.93
CA LEU A 68 -34.79 -39.37 52.84
C LEU A 68 -33.53 -40.26 52.78
N ARG A 69 -33.48 -41.33 53.56
CA ARG A 69 -32.40 -42.33 53.49
C ARG A 69 -32.34 -42.99 52.12
N GLY A 70 -33.49 -43.39 51.58
CA GLY A 70 -33.59 -43.99 50.24
C GLY A 70 -33.11 -43.06 49.14
N LEU A 71 -33.45 -41.76 49.21
CA LEU A 71 -32.97 -40.77 48.25
C LEU A 71 -31.45 -40.54 48.36
N VAL A 72 -30.90 -40.54 49.57
CA VAL A 72 -29.44 -40.41 49.77
C VAL A 72 -28.71 -41.64 49.21
N GLU A 73 -29.22 -42.85 49.47
CA GLU A 73 -28.66 -44.09 48.92
C GLU A 73 -28.79 -44.14 47.40
N LEU A 74 -29.94 -43.70 46.86
CA LEU A 74 -30.16 -43.57 45.42
C LEU A 74 -29.11 -42.65 44.77
N ARG A 75 -28.89 -41.45 45.33
CA ARG A 75 -27.91 -40.49 44.81
C ARG A 75 -26.47 -40.98 44.94
N ASN A 76 -26.11 -41.51 46.12
CA ASN A 76 -24.71 -41.75 46.47
C ASN A 76 -24.22 -43.15 46.10
N LYS A 77 -25.11 -44.12 45.85
CA LYS A 77 -24.77 -45.50 45.51
C LYS A 77 -25.22 -45.85 44.10
N LEU A 78 -26.53 -45.76 43.82
CA LEU A 78 -27.08 -46.24 42.55
C LEU A 78 -26.71 -45.33 41.37
N LEU A 79 -26.97 -44.03 41.47
CA LEU A 79 -26.78 -43.07 40.37
C LEU A 79 -25.33 -42.59 40.21
N LYS A 80 -24.34 -43.38 40.68
CA LYS A 80 -22.91 -43.12 40.46
C LYS A 80 -22.32 -43.92 39.31
N SER A 81 -22.97 -45.01 38.90
CA SER A 81 -22.48 -45.88 37.83
C SER A 81 -23.44 -45.89 36.64
N PRO A 82 -22.94 -46.05 35.40
CA PRO A 82 -23.79 -46.13 34.21
C PRO A 82 -24.81 -47.27 34.28
N THR A 83 -24.38 -48.43 34.81
CA THR A 83 -25.25 -49.57 35.09
C THR A 83 -26.39 -49.22 36.06
N GLY A 84 -26.13 -48.38 37.06
CA GLY A 84 -27.16 -47.91 37.98
C GLY A 84 -28.18 -46.97 37.33
N PHE A 85 -27.78 -46.13 36.36
CA PHE A 85 -28.73 -45.33 35.56
C PHE A 85 -29.64 -46.22 34.70
N GLN A 86 -29.08 -47.27 34.09
CA GLN A 86 -29.86 -48.25 33.32
C GLN A 86 -30.87 -49.00 34.21
N LEU A 87 -30.43 -49.50 35.37
CA LEU A 87 -31.30 -50.18 36.32
C LEU A 87 -32.39 -49.24 36.86
N PHE A 88 -32.06 -47.97 37.12
CA PHE A 88 -33.05 -46.97 37.51
C PHE A 88 -34.10 -46.74 36.41
N ARG A 89 -33.69 -46.72 35.13
CA ARG A 89 -34.57 -46.60 33.97
C ARG A 89 -35.51 -47.81 33.86
N GLU A 90 -34.97 -49.03 33.89
CA GLU A 90 -35.72 -50.28 33.74
C GLU A 90 -36.77 -50.48 34.85
N ASN A 91 -36.52 -49.94 36.05
CA ASN A 91 -37.45 -50.01 37.17
C ASN A 91 -38.45 -48.82 37.25
N ASN A 92 -38.60 -48.04 36.17
CA ASN A 92 -39.44 -46.83 36.15
C ASN A 92 -39.13 -45.87 37.32
N GLY A 93 -37.85 -45.78 37.69
CA GLY A 93 -37.38 -45.07 38.88
C GLY A 93 -37.81 -43.61 38.96
N LEU A 94 -37.97 -42.96 37.80
CA LEU A 94 -38.39 -41.56 37.71
C LEU A 94 -39.75 -41.33 38.38
N LYS A 95 -40.70 -42.27 38.25
CA LYS A 95 -42.05 -42.18 38.83
C LYS A 95 -42.02 -41.94 40.35
N TYR A 96 -41.07 -42.57 41.05
CA TYR A 96 -40.90 -42.40 42.49
C TYR A 96 -40.47 -40.98 42.84
N LEU A 97 -39.55 -40.38 42.06
CA LEU A 97 -39.07 -39.02 42.25
C LEU A 97 -40.16 -37.98 41.95
N LEU A 98 -40.94 -38.15 40.88
CA LEU A 98 -41.98 -37.21 40.48
C LEU A 98 -43.06 -37.03 41.57
N ARG A 99 -43.34 -38.08 42.34
CA ARG A 99 -44.28 -38.02 43.47
C ARG A 99 -43.83 -37.05 44.55
N PHE A 100 -42.53 -36.98 44.83
CA PHE A 100 -41.96 -36.13 45.87
C PHE A 100 -41.83 -34.67 45.45
N VAL A 101 -41.74 -34.41 44.14
CA VAL A 101 -41.82 -33.04 43.62
C VAL A 101 -43.20 -32.43 43.90
N ARG A 102 -44.28 -33.22 43.76
CA ARG A 102 -45.67 -32.76 43.93
C ARG A 102 -46.16 -32.64 45.38
N LYS A 103 -45.47 -33.24 46.35
CA LYS A 103 -45.85 -33.25 47.78
C LYS A 103 -44.69 -32.74 48.65
N PRO A 104 -44.64 -31.44 48.97
CA PRO A 104 -43.42 -30.83 49.48
C PRO A 104 -43.20 -31.14 50.97
N ASN A 105 -42.29 -32.06 51.25
CA ASN A 105 -41.46 -31.98 52.45
C ASN A 105 -40.14 -31.33 52.02
N GLU A 106 -39.80 -30.16 52.58
CA GLU A 106 -38.68 -29.35 52.09
C GLU A 106 -37.37 -30.14 51.96
N LYS A 107 -37.03 -31.00 52.92
CA LYS A 107 -35.78 -31.79 52.88
C LYS A 107 -35.79 -32.83 51.76
N ILE A 108 -36.95 -33.48 51.56
CA ILE A 108 -37.13 -34.50 50.52
C ILE A 108 -37.17 -33.84 49.14
N LEU A 109 -37.87 -32.71 49.01
CA LEU A 109 -37.98 -31.95 47.77
C LEU A 109 -36.60 -31.44 47.33
N ASP A 110 -35.84 -30.88 48.25
CA ASP A 110 -34.50 -30.34 48.01
C ASP A 110 -33.53 -31.41 47.45
N LEU A 111 -33.50 -32.59 48.09
CA LEU A 111 -32.69 -33.71 47.61
C LEU A 111 -33.23 -34.29 46.29
N THR A 112 -34.55 -34.36 46.14
CA THR A 112 -35.21 -34.88 44.93
C THR A 112 -34.90 -34.01 43.72
N LEU A 113 -35.00 -32.68 43.83
CA LEU A 113 -34.64 -31.74 42.77
C LEU A 113 -33.16 -31.84 42.41
N SER A 114 -32.29 -32.06 43.40
CA SER A 114 -30.87 -32.31 43.15
C SER A 114 -30.64 -33.56 42.30
N ILE A 115 -31.32 -34.66 42.64
CA ILE A 115 -31.23 -35.93 41.89
C ILE A 115 -31.81 -35.77 40.48
N LEU A 116 -32.99 -35.17 40.36
CA LEU A 116 -33.63 -34.93 39.07
C LEU A 116 -32.79 -34.06 38.15
N ALA A 117 -32.20 -32.98 38.66
CA ALA A 117 -31.30 -32.14 37.87
C ALA A 117 -30.11 -32.93 37.32
N ASN A 118 -29.51 -33.81 38.11
CA ASN A 118 -28.42 -34.68 37.65
C ASN A 118 -28.89 -35.69 36.60
N LEU A 119 -30.06 -36.32 36.81
CA LEU A 119 -30.66 -37.23 35.84
C LEU A 119 -30.93 -36.53 34.50
N CYS A 120 -31.40 -35.28 34.54
CA CYS A 120 -31.68 -34.46 33.36
C CYS A 120 -30.42 -33.95 32.64
N LEU A 121 -29.24 -34.47 32.93
CA LEU A 121 -28.09 -34.36 32.02
C LEU A 121 -28.25 -35.32 30.83
N GLU A 122 -28.91 -36.45 31.05
CA GLU A 122 -29.23 -37.45 30.01
C GLU A 122 -30.48 -37.05 29.22
N GLU A 123 -30.44 -37.21 27.90
CA GLU A 123 -31.56 -36.85 27.00
C GLU A 123 -32.86 -37.59 27.34
N PHE A 124 -32.76 -38.89 27.62
CA PHE A 124 -33.92 -39.73 27.95
C PHE A 124 -34.73 -39.16 29.12
N PHE A 125 -34.08 -38.81 30.23
CA PHE A 125 -34.77 -38.29 31.42
C PHE A 125 -35.25 -36.86 31.20
N ARG A 126 -34.54 -36.04 30.43
CA ARG A 126 -35.01 -34.69 30.03
C ARG A 126 -36.35 -34.78 29.30
N SER A 127 -36.45 -35.66 28.29
CA SER A 127 -37.67 -35.83 27.50
C SER A 127 -38.85 -36.27 28.36
N GLN A 128 -38.66 -37.27 29.23
CA GLN A 128 -39.73 -37.73 30.12
C GLN A 128 -40.21 -36.67 31.11
N VAL A 129 -39.29 -35.90 31.70
CA VAL A 129 -39.66 -34.80 32.62
C VAL A 129 -40.40 -33.69 31.87
N ALA A 130 -40.02 -33.40 30.63
CA ALA A 130 -40.64 -32.37 29.79
C ALA A 130 -41.98 -32.79 29.15
N GLU A 131 -42.27 -34.08 29.05
CA GLU A 131 -43.57 -34.60 28.59
C GLU A 131 -44.69 -34.32 29.61
N ASP A 132 -44.39 -34.42 30.91
CA ASP A 132 -45.34 -34.11 31.97
C ASP A 132 -45.48 -32.59 32.16
N SER A 133 -46.38 -31.99 31.38
CA SER A 133 -46.65 -30.55 31.43
C SER A 133 -47.04 -30.05 32.82
N GLY A 134 -47.73 -30.87 33.63
CA GLY A 134 -48.13 -30.51 34.98
C GLY A 134 -46.93 -30.43 35.93
N LEU A 135 -46.00 -31.37 35.80
CA LEU A 135 -44.74 -31.35 36.52
C LEU A 135 -43.89 -30.12 36.15
N VAL A 136 -43.78 -29.79 34.86
CA VAL A 136 -43.02 -28.61 34.41
C VAL A 136 -43.60 -27.33 35.02
N ILE A 137 -44.92 -27.14 34.98
CA ILE A 137 -45.59 -25.98 35.59
C ILE A 137 -45.32 -25.94 37.10
N HIS A 138 -45.35 -27.09 37.78
CA HIS A 138 -45.03 -27.17 39.21
C HIS A 138 -43.57 -26.81 39.49
N ILE A 139 -42.60 -27.28 38.70
CA ILE A 139 -41.19 -26.90 38.85
C ILE A 139 -41.02 -25.39 38.69
N LEU A 140 -41.72 -24.77 37.73
CA LEU A 140 -41.70 -23.31 37.55
C LEU A 140 -42.36 -22.56 38.72
N SER A 141 -43.41 -23.12 39.32
CA SER A 141 -44.08 -22.51 40.48
C SER A 141 -43.21 -22.57 41.74
N LEU A 142 -42.37 -23.60 41.90
CA LEU A 142 -41.39 -23.68 43.00
C LEU A 142 -40.41 -22.50 43.00
N VAL A 143 -40.03 -21.99 41.82
CA VAL A 143 -39.16 -20.80 41.69
C VAL A 143 -39.83 -19.53 42.21
N SER A 144 -41.17 -19.44 42.14
CA SER A 144 -41.92 -18.23 42.53
C SER A 144 -42.42 -18.23 43.97
N HIS A 145 -42.68 -19.41 44.56
CA HIS A 145 -43.46 -19.52 45.79
C HIS A 145 -42.70 -20.11 46.97
N MET A 146 -41.51 -20.68 46.76
CA MET A 146 -40.69 -21.22 47.85
C MET A 146 -39.86 -20.14 48.51
N GLN A 147 -39.74 -20.21 49.84
CA GLN A 147 -38.91 -19.28 50.62
C GLN A 147 -37.46 -19.81 50.76
N LYS A 148 -37.26 -21.12 50.66
CA LYS A 148 -35.95 -21.74 50.83
C LYS A 148 -35.12 -21.61 49.55
N ASP A 149 -34.10 -20.75 49.59
CA ASP A 149 -33.20 -20.44 48.48
C ASP A 149 -32.58 -21.70 47.83
N SER A 150 -32.20 -22.71 48.62
CA SER A 150 -31.62 -23.95 48.10
C SER A 150 -32.54 -24.73 47.16
N ILE A 151 -33.86 -24.64 47.38
CA ILE A 151 -34.88 -25.29 46.54
C ILE A 151 -35.04 -24.50 45.25
N ILE A 152 -35.07 -23.17 45.33
CA ILE A 152 -35.13 -22.27 44.17
C ILE A 152 -33.91 -22.47 43.26
N GLY A 153 -32.70 -22.50 43.82
CA GLY A 153 -31.46 -22.73 43.09
C GLY A 153 -31.44 -24.09 42.39
N ARG A 154 -31.88 -25.16 43.07
CA ARG A 154 -31.97 -26.51 42.46
C ARG A 154 -33.05 -26.60 41.39
N ALA A 155 -34.18 -25.90 41.55
CA ALA A 155 -35.21 -25.79 40.52
C ALA A 155 -34.68 -25.04 39.29
N CYS A 156 -33.99 -23.91 39.47
CA CYS A 156 -33.33 -23.18 38.38
C CYS A 156 -32.29 -24.05 37.65
N ARG A 157 -31.49 -24.83 38.39
CA ARG A 157 -30.55 -25.81 37.81
C ARG A 157 -31.25 -26.87 36.95
N LEU A 158 -32.34 -27.43 37.45
CA LEU A 158 -33.16 -28.40 36.71
C LEU A 158 -33.73 -27.77 35.42
N ILE A 159 -34.29 -26.56 35.51
CA ILE A 159 -34.81 -25.82 34.34
C ILE A 159 -33.70 -25.60 33.31
N GLY A 160 -32.51 -25.16 33.75
CA GLY A 160 -31.36 -25.00 32.85
C GLY A 160 -30.96 -26.30 32.16
N ASN A 161 -30.90 -27.41 32.90
CA ASN A 161 -30.59 -28.71 32.32
C ASN A 161 -31.67 -29.15 31.31
N LEU A 162 -32.96 -28.92 31.58
CA LEU A 162 -34.03 -29.18 30.62
C LEU A 162 -33.91 -28.31 29.36
N ALA A 163 -33.53 -27.04 29.52
CA ALA A 163 -33.39 -26.08 28.43
C ALA A 163 -32.24 -26.38 27.46
N THR A 164 -31.33 -27.30 27.79
CA THR A 164 -30.29 -27.76 26.85
C THR A 164 -30.83 -28.47 25.60
N SER A 165 -32.11 -28.86 25.59
CA SER A 165 -32.79 -29.36 24.38
C SER A 165 -33.66 -28.26 23.78
N GLN A 166 -33.48 -28.01 22.48
CA GLN A 166 -34.21 -26.98 21.74
C GLN A 166 -35.74 -27.14 21.81
N SER A 167 -36.23 -28.38 21.69
CA SER A 167 -37.67 -28.68 21.72
C SER A 167 -38.27 -28.47 23.11
N ILE A 168 -37.52 -28.78 24.16
CA ILE A 168 -37.92 -28.58 25.56
C ILE A 168 -37.86 -27.10 25.93
N SER A 169 -36.83 -26.39 25.47
CA SER A 169 -36.69 -24.94 25.65
C SER A 169 -37.95 -24.20 25.14
N ALA A 170 -38.43 -24.53 23.94
CA ALA A 170 -39.65 -23.94 23.40
C ALA A 170 -40.89 -24.21 24.29
N LYS A 171 -41.02 -25.41 24.86
CA LYS A 171 -42.10 -25.72 25.82
C LYS A 171 -41.96 -24.91 27.11
N LEU A 172 -40.75 -24.79 27.66
CA LEU A 172 -40.49 -24.00 28.87
C LEU A 172 -40.84 -22.52 28.67
N HIS A 173 -40.50 -21.96 27.50
CA HIS A 173 -40.88 -20.62 27.07
C HIS A 173 -42.39 -20.41 27.08
N GLN A 174 -43.16 -21.32 26.48
CA GLN A 174 -44.62 -21.26 26.46
C GLN A 174 -45.24 -21.33 27.87
N LYS A 175 -44.60 -22.04 28.79
CA LYS A 175 -45.06 -22.16 30.19
C LYS A 175 -44.60 -21.01 31.10
N GLY A 176 -43.98 -19.97 30.54
CA GLY A 176 -43.62 -18.75 31.28
C GLY A 176 -42.33 -18.87 32.11
N ALA A 177 -41.42 -19.79 31.76
CA ALA A 177 -40.17 -19.99 32.48
C ALA A 177 -39.34 -18.70 32.60
N VAL A 178 -39.27 -17.91 31.51
CA VAL A 178 -38.50 -16.66 31.45
C VAL A 178 -38.97 -15.65 32.51
N SER A 179 -40.28 -15.38 32.56
CA SER A 179 -40.87 -14.46 33.54
C SER A 179 -40.57 -14.87 34.99
N LYS A 180 -40.66 -16.18 35.29
CA LYS A 180 -40.34 -16.70 36.64
C LYS A 180 -38.87 -16.56 36.99
N LEU A 181 -37.96 -16.80 36.03
CA LEU A 181 -36.52 -16.64 36.23
C LEU A 181 -36.14 -15.17 36.40
N ILE A 182 -36.74 -14.24 35.64
CA ILE A 182 -36.55 -12.80 35.81
C ILE A 182 -36.98 -12.36 37.22
N ALA A 183 -38.15 -12.79 37.68
CA ALA A 183 -38.62 -12.48 39.03
C ALA A 183 -37.65 -12.99 40.11
N CYS A 184 -37.08 -14.18 39.93
CA CYS A 184 -36.05 -14.74 40.80
C CYS A 184 -34.78 -13.88 40.86
N LEU A 185 -34.33 -13.34 39.71
CA LEU A 185 -33.16 -12.45 39.63
C LEU A 185 -33.40 -11.08 40.28
N LYS A 186 -34.60 -10.52 40.12
CA LYS A 186 -35.00 -9.22 40.69
C LYS A 186 -35.24 -9.27 42.19
N SER A 187 -35.47 -10.46 42.77
CA SER A 187 -35.64 -10.63 44.21
C SER A 187 -34.36 -10.32 45.00
N THR A 188 -34.51 -9.61 46.11
CA THR A 188 -33.44 -9.27 47.05
C THR A 188 -33.05 -10.45 47.94
N ASP A 189 -33.97 -11.39 48.17
CA ASP A 189 -33.80 -12.51 49.12
C ASP A 189 -33.06 -13.70 48.49
N THR A 190 -32.83 -13.66 47.17
CA THR A 190 -32.17 -14.72 46.42
C THR A 190 -30.65 -14.66 46.55
N SER A 191 -30.00 -15.77 46.91
CA SER A 191 -28.55 -15.84 47.05
C SER A 191 -27.83 -15.70 45.69
N ALA A 192 -26.55 -15.33 45.71
CA ALA A 192 -25.73 -15.27 44.51
C ALA A 192 -25.64 -16.63 43.78
N GLY A 193 -25.65 -17.75 44.53
CA GLY A 193 -25.64 -19.10 43.97
C GLY A 193 -26.93 -19.43 43.20
N THR A 194 -28.08 -19.02 43.73
CA THR A 194 -29.37 -19.18 43.04
C THR A 194 -29.46 -18.27 41.82
N LYS A 195 -29.02 -17.01 41.93
CA LYS A 195 -28.93 -16.08 40.78
C LYS A 195 -28.03 -16.63 39.69
N HIS A 196 -26.90 -17.26 40.03
CA HIS A 196 -26.03 -17.93 39.06
C HIS A 196 -26.79 -19.00 38.29
N MET A 197 -27.51 -19.89 38.99
CA MET A 197 -28.28 -20.95 38.35
C MET A 197 -29.40 -20.41 37.46
N ALA A 198 -30.08 -19.34 37.89
CA ALA A 198 -31.10 -18.65 37.09
C ALA A 198 -30.52 -18.00 35.83
N VAL A 199 -29.39 -17.29 35.92
CA VAL A 199 -28.66 -16.72 34.77
C VAL A 199 -28.24 -17.82 33.80
N ARG A 200 -27.70 -18.95 34.30
CA ARG A 200 -27.37 -20.12 33.47
C ARG A 200 -28.59 -20.67 32.74
N ALA A 201 -29.74 -20.77 33.41
CA ALA A 201 -30.97 -21.25 32.81
C ALA A 201 -31.46 -20.31 31.70
N LEU A 202 -31.47 -18.99 31.94
CA LEU A 202 -31.82 -17.98 30.93
C LEU A 202 -30.88 -18.03 29.72
N ARG A 203 -29.57 -18.22 29.95
CA ARG A 203 -28.60 -18.40 28.87
C ARG A 203 -28.93 -19.59 27.97
N LEU A 204 -29.22 -20.75 28.55
CA LEU A 204 -29.58 -21.95 27.79
C LEU A 204 -30.94 -21.81 27.09
N LEU A 205 -31.89 -21.11 27.69
CA LEU A 205 -33.16 -20.78 27.07
C LEU A 205 -33.00 -19.83 25.86
N TRP A 206 -31.99 -18.95 25.88
CA TRP A 206 -31.69 -18.02 24.80
C TRP A 206 -31.03 -18.66 23.58
N GLU A 207 -30.19 -19.68 23.80
CA GLU A 207 -29.58 -20.46 22.71
C GLU A 207 -30.65 -21.06 21.78
N ALA A 208 -31.89 -21.18 22.26
CA ALA A 208 -33.04 -21.46 21.42
C ALA A 208 -33.49 -20.25 20.58
N GLU A 209 -32.92 -20.11 19.38
CA GLU A 209 -33.13 -18.97 18.45
C GLU A 209 -34.61 -18.54 18.28
N ILE A 210 -35.55 -19.49 18.28
CA ILE A 210 -36.99 -19.27 18.04
C ILE A 210 -37.63 -18.29 19.04
N ASN A 211 -37.09 -18.14 20.26
CA ASN A 211 -37.71 -17.34 21.33
C ASN A 211 -36.91 -16.08 21.71
N GLN A 212 -35.83 -15.75 21.02
CA GLN A 212 -34.96 -14.62 21.36
C GLN A 212 -35.70 -13.28 21.34
N ASP A 213 -36.57 -13.05 20.36
CA ASP A 213 -37.36 -11.81 20.27
C ASP A 213 -38.30 -11.63 21.46
N LYS A 214 -38.93 -12.72 21.93
CA LYS A 214 -39.79 -12.69 23.12
C LYS A 214 -38.98 -12.45 24.39
N MET A 215 -37.81 -13.07 24.51
CA MET A 215 -36.90 -12.81 25.63
C MET A 215 -36.38 -11.37 25.67
N LEU A 216 -36.15 -10.76 24.49
CA LEU A 216 -35.86 -9.33 24.38
C LEU A 216 -37.06 -8.47 24.78
N GLN A 217 -38.29 -8.88 24.45
CA GLN A 217 -39.50 -8.19 24.94
C GLN A 217 -39.63 -8.26 26.45
N ASP A 218 -39.29 -9.40 27.04
CA ASP A 218 -39.30 -9.61 28.49
C ASP A 218 -38.10 -8.96 29.22
N GLU A 219 -37.26 -8.17 28.54
CA GLU A 219 -36.10 -7.47 29.13
C GLU A 219 -35.09 -8.40 29.84
N VAL A 220 -34.91 -9.62 29.31
CA VAL A 220 -33.96 -10.59 29.89
C VAL A 220 -32.55 -10.02 29.92
N VAL A 221 -32.12 -9.37 28.83
CA VAL A 221 -30.75 -8.86 28.71
C VAL A 221 -30.49 -7.76 29.72
N GLN A 222 -31.44 -6.83 29.90
CA GLN A 222 -31.34 -5.76 30.89
C GLN A 222 -31.32 -6.29 32.32
N THR A 223 -32.18 -7.27 32.63
CA THR A 223 -32.22 -7.91 33.95
C THR A 223 -30.87 -8.57 34.26
N VAL A 224 -30.29 -9.31 33.31
CA VAL A 224 -28.98 -9.95 33.50
C VAL A 224 -27.84 -8.92 33.56
N SER A 225 -27.89 -7.86 32.73
CA SER A 225 -26.90 -6.79 32.73
C SER A 225 -26.83 -6.03 34.06
N SER A 226 -27.98 -5.82 34.72
CA SER A 226 -28.03 -5.16 36.04
C SER A 226 -27.25 -5.89 37.15
N LEU A 227 -26.81 -7.13 36.90
CA LEU A 227 -26.01 -7.93 37.82
C LEU A 227 -24.50 -7.81 37.58
N LEU A 228 -24.04 -6.99 36.63
CA LEU A 228 -22.61 -6.79 36.32
C LEU A 228 -21.82 -6.20 37.51
N SER A 229 -22.46 -5.40 38.36
CA SER A 229 -21.86 -4.84 39.58
C SER A 229 -21.73 -5.82 40.76
N THR A 230 -22.04 -7.11 40.58
CA THR A 230 -21.92 -8.11 41.64
C THR A 230 -20.48 -8.31 42.12
N PRO A 231 -20.22 -8.37 43.44
CA PRO A 231 -18.88 -8.66 43.97
C PRO A 231 -18.55 -10.17 43.96
N VAL A 232 -19.50 -11.03 43.56
CA VAL A 232 -19.33 -12.49 43.57
C VAL A 232 -18.82 -12.97 42.21
N ASP A 233 -17.56 -13.36 42.13
CA ASP A 233 -16.88 -13.78 40.89
C ASP A 233 -17.62 -14.87 40.10
N GLU A 234 -18.15 -15.89 40.78
CA GLU A 234 -18.86 -16.98 40.11
C GLU A 234 -20.14 -16.50 39.43
N LEU A 235 -20.85 -15.54 40.05
CA LEU A 235 -22.04 -14.91 39.47
C LEU A 235 -21.65 -13.97 38.33
N LEU A 236 -20.61 -13.16 38.52
CA LEU A 236 -20.09 -12.27 37.47
C LEU A 236 -19.71 -13.05 36.21
N LEU A 237 -19.01 -14.18 36.36
CA LEU A 237 -18.66 -15.06 35.25
C LEU A 237 -19.90 -15.66 34.57
N ALA A 238 -20.94 -16.00 35.32
CA ALA A 238 -22.20 -16.48 34.74
C ALA A 238 -22.91 -15.38 33.93
N VAL A 239 -22.95 -14.15 34.46
CA VAL A 239 -23.51 -12.96 33.80
C VAL A 239 -22.76 -12.68 32.50
N LEU A 240 -21.43 -12.58 32.55
CA LEU A 240 -20.60 -12.29 31.37
C LEU A 240 -20.72 -13.38 30.30
N LYS A 241 -20.79 -14.66 30.69
CA LYS A 241 -21.05 -15.76 29.75
C LYS A 241 -22.44 -15.66 29.12
N ALA A 242 -23.45 -15.23 29.87
CA ALA A 242 -24.80 -15.03 29.33
C ALA A 242 -24.81 -13.86 28.34
N LEU A 243 -24.25 -12.71 28.72
CA LEU A 243 -24.16 -11.53 27.85
C LEU A 243 -23.35 -11.81 26.58
N ALA A 244 -22.27 -12.60 26.64
CA ALA A 244 -21.50 -12.98 25.45
C ALA A 244 -22.35 -13.75 24.44
N ILE A 245 -23.27 -14.61 24.91
CA ILE A 245 -24.20 -15.34 24.05
C ILE A 245 -25.35 -14.43 23.58
N PHE A 246 -25.90 -13.61 24.47
CA PHE A 246 -26.99 -12.68 24.13
C PHE A 246 -26.59 -11.68 23.06
N THR A 247 -25.32 -11.28 23.04
CA THR A 247 -24.78 -10.29 22.11
C THR A 247 -24.19 -10.90 20.83
N HIS A 248 -24.12 -12.22 20.64
CA HIS A 248 -23.52 -12.81 19.43
C HIS A 248 -24.17 -12.35 18.12
N ARG A 249 -25.48 -12.13 18.12
CA ARG A 249 -26.25 -11.48 17.04
C ARG A 249 -26.94 -10.21 17.54
N CYS A 250 -26.16 -9.34 18.20
CA CYS A 250 -26.69 -8.14 18.83
C CYS A 250 -27.35 -7.20 17.80
N ASN A 251 -28.57 -6.78 18.10
CA ASN A 251 -29.24 -5.66 17.43
C ASN A 251 -29.30 -4.45 18.38
N GLU A 252 -29.77 -3.31 17.88
CA GLU A 252 -29.90 -2.07 18.66
C GLU A 252 -30.64 -2.29 19.98
N ARG A 253 -31.80 -2.98 19.96
CA ARG A 253 -32.60 -3.26 21.16
C ARG A 253 -31.83 -4.07 22.21
N CYS A 254 -31.11 -5.11 21.78
CA CYS A 254 -30.27 -5.92 22.66
C CYS A 254 -29.16 -5.08 23.29
N ALA A 255 -28.48 -4.25 22.49
CA ALA A 255 -27.39 -3.41 22.96
C ALA A 255 -27.86 -2.34 23.96
N LEU A 256 -29.00 -1.70 23.71
CA LEU A 256 -29.60 -0.73 24.63
C LEU A 256 -30.03 -1.39 25.95
N GLN A 257 -30.51 -2.64 25.92
CA GLN A 257 -30.79 -3.38 27.15
C GLN A 257 -29.53 -3.71 27.95
N VAL A 258 -28.39 -3.99 27.30
CA VAL A 258 -27.11 -4.12 28.02
C VAL A 258 -26.77 -2.82 28.74
N GLN A 259 -26.99 -1.67 28.10
CA GLN A 259 -26.76 -0.36 28.73
C GLN A 259 -27.71 -0.08 29.90
N GLY A 260 -28.97 -0.54 29.78
CA GLY A 260 -30.00 -0.41 30.82
C GLY A 260 -30.24 1.05 31.21
N GLU A 261 -30.24 1.35 32.51
CA GLU A 261 -30.44 2.70 33.08
C GLU A 261 -29.22 3.63 32.92
N GLY A 262 -28.29 3.29 32.03
CA GLY A 262 -27.14 4.15 31.67
C GLY A 262 -25.79 3.72 32.26
N LYS A 263 -25.76 2.69 33.13
CA LYS A 263 -24.52 2.23 33.80
C LYS A 263 -23.98 0.90 33.28
N GLY A 264 -24.76 0.16 32.50
CA GLY A 264 -24.39 -1.21 32.10
C GLY A 264 -23.08 -1.27 31.31
N PHE A 265 -22.82 -0.32 30.41
CA PHE A 265 -21.55 -0.23 29.71
C PHE A 265 -20.39 0.15 30.64
N GLU A 266 -20.58 1.05 31.61
CA GLU A 266 -19.52 1.41 32.57
C GLU A 266 -19.12 0.21 33.43
N GLU A 267 -20.11 -0.54 33.92
CA GLU A 267 -19.91 -1.77 34.68
C GLU A 267 -19.23 -2.86 33.84
N LEU A 268 -19.66 -3.04 32.58
CA LEU A 268 -19.04 -3.96 31.64
C LEU A 268 -17.58 -3.60 31.34
N VAL A 269 -17.29 -2.32 31.14
CA VAL A 269 -15.94 -1.81 30.90
C VAL A 269 -15.05 -2.01 32.14
N ALA A 270 -15.58 -1.78 33.35
CA ALA A 270 -14.85 -2.05 34.59
C ALA A 270 -14.48 -3.54 34.74
N CYS A 271 -15.34 -4.45 34.26
CA CYS A 271 -15.09 -5.89 34.28
C CYS A 271 -13.84 -6.30 33.48
N VAL A 272 -13.41 -5.52 32.48
CA VAL A 272 -12.19 -5.81 31.70
C VAL A 272 -10.95 -5.84 32.59
N LYS A 273 -10.91 -5.01 33.65
CA LYS A 273 -9.78 -4.94 34.60
C LYS A 273 -9.96 -5.87 35.79
N ASN A 274 -11.20 -6.03 36.25
CA ASN A 274 -11.50 -6.68 37.53
C ASN A 274 -11.81 -8.18 37.39
N CYS A 275 -12.12 -8.67 36.19
CA CYS A 275 -12.48 -10.07 35.96
C CYS A 275 -11.25 -10.94 35.67
N SER A 276 -11.18 -12.11 36.31
CA SER A 276 -10.14 -13.12 36.04
C SER A 276 -10.15 -13.65 34.60
N LYS A 277 -11.30 -13.61 33.93
CA LYS A 277 -11.49 -14.02 32.52
C LYS A 277 -11.88 -12.82 31.66
N TYR A 278 -10.90 -11.94 31.44
CA TYR A 278 -11.07 -10.69 30.70
C TYR A 278 -11.53 -10.89 29.24
N GLU A 279 -11.39 -12.08 28.67
CA GLU A 279 -11.83 -12.38 27.30
C GLU A 279 -13.36 -12.29 27.16
N LEU A 280 -14.11 -12.58 28.23
CA LEU A 280 -15.57 -12.50 28.22
C LEU A 280 -16.08 -11.06 28.06
N PRO A 281 -15.73 -10.09 28.94
CA PRO A 281 -16.19 -8.70 28.76
C PRO A 281 -15.67 -8.08 27.46
N VAL A 282 -14.44 -8.42 27.03
CA VAL A 282 -13.91 -7.98 25.72
C VAL A 282 -14.76 -8.50 24.56
N SER A 283 -15.16 -9.78 24.59
CA SER A 283 -16.05 -10.35 23.57
C SER A 283 -17.42 -9.68 23.54
N VAL A 284 -18.00 -9.36 24.71
CA VAL A 284 -19.28 -8.62 24.78
C VAL A 284 -19.11 -7.21 24.20
N ILE A 285 -18.06 -6.49 24.58
CA ILE A 285 -17.77 -5.15 24.04
C ILE A 285 -17.59 -5.20 22.51
N LEU A 286 -16.84 -6.17 21.99
CA LEU A 286 -16.64 -6.34 20.56
C LEU A 286 -17.97 -6.60 19.84
N ASN A 287 -18.81 -7.48 20.36
CA ASN A 287 -20.14 -7.76 19.81
C ASN A 287 -21.00 -6.48 19.76
N LEU A 288 -20.99 -5.68 20.82
CA LEU A 288 -21.72 -4.40 20.88
C LEU A 288 -21.16 -3.36 19.89
N CYS A 289 -19.84 -3.35 19.63
CA CYS A 289 -19.23 -2.40 18.68
C CYS A 289 -19.72 -2.58 17.23
N TYR A 290 -20.27 -3.74 16.88
CA TYR A 290 -20.88 -3.96 15.56
C TYR A 290 -22.20 -3.18 15.39
N VAL A 291 -22.86 -2.78 16.49
CA VAL A 291 -24.07 -1.95 16.49
C VAL A 291 -23.69 -0.47 16.46
N PRO A 292 -23.94 0.27 15.35
CA PRO A 292 -23.52 1.67 15.21
C PRO A 292 -24.04 2.61 16.31
N GLU A 293 -25.30 2.44 16.70
CA GLU A 293 -26.05 3.35 17.57
C GLU A 293 -25.43 3.45 18.98
N VAL A 294 -24.73 2.40 19.43
CA VAL A 294 -24.15 2.33 20.78
C VAL A 294 -22.66 2.64 20.84
N ARG A 295 -21.95 2.77 19.70
CA ARG A 295 -20.51 3.07 19.69
C ARG A 295 -20.15 4.37 20.41
N PRO A 296 -20.90 5.48 20.29
CA PRO A 296 -20.63 6.70 21.05
C PRO A 296 -20.76 6.50 22.57
N LEU A 297 -21.75 5.70 22.98
CA LEU A 297 -22.01 5.39 24.40
C LEU A 297 -20.91 4.50 24.98
N LEU A 298 -20.49 3.45 24.26
CA LEU A 298 -19.37 2.58 24.66
C LEU A 298 -18.06 3.36 24.82
N GLY A 299 -17.76 4.25 23.88
CA GLY A 299 -16.59 5.11 24.00
C GLY A 299 -16.70 6.09 25.16
N THR A 300 -17.90 6.57 25.49
CA THR A 300 -18.17 7.41 26.68
C THR A 300 -17.99 6.65 27.99
N ALA A 301 -18.41 5.39 28.04
CA ALA A 301 -18.20 4.48 29.16
C ALA A 301 -16.73 4.07 29.40
N GLY A 302 -15.79 4.49 28.55
CA GLY A 302 -14.36 4.21 28.71
C GLY A 302 -13.87 2.91 28.07
N ALA A 303 -14.60 2.37 27.08
CA ALA A 303 -14.23 1.11 26.43
C ALA A 303 -12.83 1.16 25.79
N ILE A 304 -12.43 2.30 25.22
CA ILE A 304 -11.11 2.49 24.59
C ILE A 304 -10.02 2.39 25.65
N GLU A 305 -10.16 3.14 26.75
CA GLU A 305 -9.24 3.16 27.88
C GLU A 305 -9.04 1.74 28.45
N ALA A 306 -10.12 0.97 28.58
CA ALA A 306 -10.06 -0.39 29.11
C ALA A 306 -9.32 -1.37 28.20
N VAL A 307 -9.61 -1.38 26.89
CA VAL A 307 -8.93 -2.28 25.95
C VAL A 307 -7.46 -1.89 25.75
N MET A 308 -7.12 -0.60 25.89
CA MET A 308 -5.74 -0.13 25.82
C MET A 308 -4.88 -0.59 27.01
N VAL A 309 -5.47 -0.84 28.18
CA VAL A 309 -4.74 -1.49 29.29
C VAL A 309 -4.35 -2.93 28.92
N LEU A 310 -5.20 -3.65 28.19
CA LEU A 310 -4.87 -5.00 27.71
C LEU A 310 -3.80 -4.96 26.60
N ALA A 311 -3.85 -3.97 25.71
CA ALA A 311 -2.89 -3.82 24.62
C ALA A 311 -1.44 -3.63 25.10
N LYS A 312 -1.27 -2.97 26.26
CA LYS A 312 0.04 -2.71 26.87
C LYS A 312 0.60 -3.92 27.64
N ASP A 313 -0.23 -4.89 27.96
CA ASP A 313 0.16 -6.08 28.71
C ASP A 313 0.67 -7.18 27.77
N GLN A 314 1.99 -7.31 27.68
CA GLN A 314 2.65 -8.28 26.78
C GLN A 314 2.27 -9.73 27.07
N SER A 315 1.74 -10.05 28.26
CA SER A 315 1.28 -11.40 28.61
C SER A 315 -0.05 -11.78 27.95
N LYS A 316 -0.78 -10.81 27.37
CA LYS A 316 -2.15 -10.95 26.85
C LYS A 316 -2.27 -10.89 25.32
N GLN A 317 -1.24 -11.30 24.58
CA GLN A 317 -1.22 -11.21 23.10
C GLN A 317 -2.42 -11.84 22.39
N LYS A 318 -3.07 -12.86 22.98
CA LYS A 318 -4.26 -13.51 22.41
C LYS A 318 -5.42 -12.54 22.14
N SER A 319 -5.51 -11.41 22.84
CA SER A 319 -6.57 -10.40 22.63
C SER A 319 -6.22 -9.31 21.61
N HIS A 320 -5.02 -9.32 21.01
CA HIS A 320 -4.61 -8.26 20.09
C HIS A 320 -5.59 -8.08 18.91
N SER A 321 -6.09 -9.19 18.34
CA SER A 321 -7.10 -9.15 17.27
C SER A 321 -8.40 -8.46 17.70
N ASP A 322 -8.87 -8.74 18.91
CA ASP A 322 -10.12 -8.19 19.43
C ASP A 322 -9.95 -6.72 19.78
N VAL A 323 -8.82 -6.34 20.39
CA VAL A 323 -8.45 -4.94 20.65
C VAL A 323 -8.41 -4.13 19.36
N VAL A 324 -7.70 -4.60 18.33
CA VAL A 324 -7.64 -3.92 17.02
C VAL A 324 -9.04 -3.80 16.42
N SER A 325 -9.87 -4.84 16.50
CA SER A 325 -11.23 -4.82 15.97
C SER A 325 -12.13 -3.81 16.70
N ILE A 326 -12.06 -3.75 18.04
CA ILE A 326 -12.78 -2.77 18.85
C ILE A 326 -12.32 -1.35 18.51
N LEU A 327 -11.00 -1.09 18.50
CA LEU A 327 -10.45 0.22 18.12
C LEU A 327 -10.88 0.62 16.71
N SER A 328 -10.89 -0.32 15.77
CA SER A 328 -11.28 -0.07 14.38
C SER A 328 -12.75 0.33 14.26
N LEU A 329 -13.65 -0.40 14.92
CA LEU A 329 -15.08 -0.12 14.91
C LEU A 329 -15.40 1.19 15.64
N LEU A 330 -14.80 1.44 16.81
CA LEU A 330 -15.04 2.67 17.56
C LEU A 330 -14.47 3.91 16.87
N SER A 331 -13.42 3.79 16.05
CA SER A 331 -12.84 4.90 15.28
C SER A 331 -13.77 5.48 14.22
N ARG A 332 -14.88 4.80 13.90
CA ARG A 332 -15.90 5.29 12.96
C ARG A 332 -16.58 6.58 13.45
N GLU A 333 -16.70 6.73 14.76
CA GLU A 333 -17.38 7.88 15.37
C GLU A 333 -16.40 9.01 15.73
N SER A 334 -16.74 10.25 15.39
CA SER A 334 -15.93 11.45 15.70
C SER A 334 -15.58 11.58 17.19
N VAL A 335 -16.56 11.36 18.07
CA VAL A 335 -16.40 11.45 19.53
C VAL A 335 -15.34 10.48 20.06
N ASN A 336 -15.22 9.32 19.43
CA ASN A 336 -14.31 8.25 19.83
C ASN A 336 -12.91 8.44 19.26
N ARG A 337 -12.78 8.99 18.05
CA ARG A 337 -11.47 9.31 17.44
C ARG A 337 -10.57 10.08 18.39
N SER A 338 -11.10 11.09 19.08
CA SER A 338 -10.35 11.89 20.07
C SER A 338 -9.78 11.06 21.23
N LYS A 339 -10.48 10.00 21.65
CA LYS A 339 -10.07 9.10 22.74
C LYS A 339 -9.07 8.06 22.24
N VAL A 340 -9.25 7.56 21.02
CA VAL A 340 -8.27 6.67 20.36
C VAL A 340 -6.91 7.36 20.28
N ARG A 341 -6.86 8.65 19.88
CA ARG A 341 -5.61 9.43 19.84
C ARG A 341 -4.96 9.56 21.22
N ARG A 342 -5.71 10.06 22.21
CA ARG A 342 -5.21 10.36 23.56
C ARG A 342 -4.69 9.12 24.31
N ASN A 343 -5.22 7.95 24.01
CA ASN A 343 -4.83 6.70 24.68
C ASN A 343 -3.73 5.90 23.95
N GLY A 344 -3.20 6.41 22.82
CA GLY A 344 -2.18 5.71 22.03
C GLY A 344 -2.72 4.60 21.12
N GLY A 345 -4.02 4.62 20.80
CA GLY A 345 -4.63 3.60 19.95
C GLY A 345 -4.14 3.64 18.49
N LEU A 346 -3.76 4.82 17.99
CA LEU A 346 -3.17 4.97 16.64
C LEU A 346 -1.85 4.20 16.50
N GLU A 347 -1.03 4.19 17.55
CA GLU A 347 0.23 3.44 17.57
C GLU A 347 -0.02 1.93 17.44
N ILE A 348 -1.03 1.39 18.13
CA ILE A 348 -1.42 -0.03 18.04
C ILE A 348 -1.90 -0.39 16.63
N LEU A 349 -2.75 0.46 16.03
CA LEU A 349 -3.22 0.27 14.66
C LEU A 349 -2.06 0.27 13.67
N LEU A 350 -1.10 1.20 13.82
CA LEU A 350 0.05 1.28 12.94
C LEU A 350 1.05 0.12 13.15
N ASN A 351 1.30 -0.29 14.39
CA ASN A 351 2.12 -1.46 14.73
C ASN A 351 1.54 -2.75 14.15
N THR A 352 0.21 -2.87 14.12
CA THR A 352 -0.48 -3.99 13.46
C THR A 352 -0.13 -4.06 11.97
N LEU A 353 -0.04 -2.92 11.29
CA LEU A 353 0.35 -2.85 9.87
C LEU A 353 1.85 -3.11 9.66
N ARG A 354 2.71 -2.79 10.64
CA ARG A 354 4.17 -3.01 10.57
C ARG A 354 4.56 -4.48 10.66
N HIS A 355 3.94 -5.23 11.57
CA HIS A 355 4.36 -6.58 11.93
C HIS A 355 3.76 -7.70 11.06
N GLY A 356 2.92 -7.37 10.07
CA GLY A 356 2.39 -8.39 9.15
C GLY A 356 1.34 -9.28 9.81
N ALA A 357 0.30 -8.70 10.41
CA ALA A 357 -0.79 -9.47 11.02
C ALA A 357 -1.60 -10.24 9.95
N HIS A 358 -2.57 -11.06 10.39
CA HIS A 358 -3.49 -11.70 9.45
C HIS A 358 -4.16 -10.66 8.52
N PRO A 359 -4.35 -10.94 7.22
CA PRO A 359 -4.84 -9.96 6.24
C PRO A 359 -6.14 -9.24 6.65
N ASN A 360 -7.04 -9.94 7.35
CA ASN A 360 -8.29 -9.36 7.85
C ASN A 360 -8.05 -8.30 8.95
N ILE A 361 -7.10 -8.54 9.84
CA ILE A 361 -6.76 -7.61 10.92
C ILE A 361 -6.03 -6.40 10.34
N GLU A 362 -5.13 -6.61 9.38
CA GLU A 362 -4.47 -5.51 8.68
C GLU A 362 -5.48 -4.63 7.93
N ALA A 363 -6.41 -5.24 7.20
CA ALA A 363 -7.45 -4.49 6.49
C ALA A 363 -8.33 -3.68 7.46
N ARG A 364 -8.69 -4.24 8.62
CA ARG A 364 -9.42 -3.51 9.66
C ARG A 364 -8.61 -2.34 10.21
N ALA A 365 -7.33 -2.55 10.53
CA ALA A 365 -6.46 -1.49 11.03
C ALA A 365 -6.26 -0.37 10.00
N LEU A 366 -6.09 -0.72 8.72
CA LEU A 366 -5.95 0.26 7.64
C LEU A 366 -7.25 1.05 7.44
N ASN A 367 -8.41 0.37 7.42
CA ASN A 367 -9.72 1.02 7.35
C ASN A 367 -9.97 1.95 8.55
N ALA A 368 -9.56 1.54 9.75
CA ALA A 368 -9.60 2.38 10.94
C ALA A 368 -8.80 3.68 10.77
N ILE A 369 -7.59 3.58 10.23
CA ILE A 369 -6.71 4.73 9.96
C ILE A 369 -7.35 5.69 8.93
N LEU A 370 -8.12 5.20 7.95
CA LEU A 370 -8.84 6.06 7.00
C LEU A 370 -9.82 7.03 7.67
N HIS A 371 -10.42 6.65 8.81
CA HIS A 371 -11.32 7.56 9.55
C HIS A 371 -10.59 8.78 10.14
N PHE A 372 -9.25 8.81 10.12
CA PHE A 372 -8.41 9.91 10.58
C PHE A 372 -7.89 10.81 9.43
N ILE A 373 -8.26 10.57 8.17
CA ILE A 373 -7.83 11.38 7.00
C ILE A 373 -8.15 12.87 7.15
N TYR A 374 -9.28 13.19 7.78
CA TYR A 374 -9.75 14.57 8.04
C TYR A 374 -9.52 15.01 9.50
N ASP A 375 -8.79 14.23 10.28
CA ASP A 375 -8.46 14.52 11.67
C ASP A 375 -6.99 14.91 11.75
N GLU A 376 -6.71 16.21 11.62
CA GLU A 376 -5.33 16.74 11.48
C GLU A 376 -4.41 16.26 12.60
N SER A 377 -4.83 16.37 13.86
CA SER A 377 -4.03 15.89 14.99
C SER A 377 -3.81 14.38 14.97
N GLY A 378 -4.77 13.60 14.44
CA GLY A 378 -4.61 12.16 14.30
C GLY A 378 -3.65 11.79 13.19
N LEU A 379 -3.74 12.48 12.05
CA LEU A 379 -2.86 12.29 10.93
C LEU A 379 -1.41 12.69 11.27
N GLU A 380 -1.21 13.79 12.00
CA GLU A 380 0.11 14.20 12.51
C GLU A 380 0.74 13.14 13.43
N ILE A 381 -0.03 12.56 14.36
CA ILE A 381 0.44 11.46 15.22
C ILE A 381 0.87 10.27 14.35
N LEU A 382 0.04 9.86 13.39
CA LEU A 382 0.35 8.75 12.50
C LEU A 382 1.61 9.01 11.66
N ILE A 383 1.75 10.21 11.11
CA ILE A 383 2.93 10.62 10.31
C ILE A 383 4.19 10.59 11.16
N ARG A 384 4.16 11.20 12.34
CA ARG A 384 5.29 11.18 13.28
C ARG A 384 5.68 9.76 13.66
N ASP A 385 4.68 8.91 13.82
CA ASP A 385 4.86 7.50 14.11
C ASP A 385 5.17 6.69 12.83
N GLY A 386 5.49 7.31 11.69
CA GLY A 386 6.03 6.66 10.49
C GLY A 386 5.00 6.06 9.53
N LEU A 387 3.78 6.61 9.45
CA LEU A 387 2.72 6.15 8.53
C LEU A 387 3.22 5.97 7.09
N VAL A 388 3.92 6.97 6.53
CA VAL A 388 4.39 6.95 5.13
C VAL A 388 5.28 5.74 4.88
N SER A 389 6.28 5.50 5.74
CA SER A 389 7.18 4.35 5.62
C SER A 389 6.45 3.00 5.62
N VAL A 390 5.40 2.85 6.44
CA VAL A 390 4.61 1.62 6.55
C VAL A 390 3.79 1.37 5.29
N LEU A 391 3.12 2.42 4.78
CA LEU A 391 2.33 2.34 3.55
C LEU A 391 3.22 2.05 2.33
N VAL A 392 4.35 2.75 2.21
CA VAL A 392 5.33 2.55 1.14
C VAL A 392 5.89 1.13 1.18
N LYS A 393 6.24 0.60 2.36
CA LYS A 393 6.68 -0.79 2.51
C LYS A 393 5.62 -1.79 2.05
N LYS A 394 4.32 -1.52 2.31
CA LYS A 394 3.23 -2.38 1.82
C LYS A 394 3.10 -2.31 0.29
N LEU A 395 3.17 -1.12 -0.30
CA LEU A 395 3.15 -0.96 -1.76
C LEU A 395 4.37 -1.61 -2.43
N SER A 396 5.56 -1.49 -1.83
CA SER A 396 6.77 -2.16 -2.33
C SER A 396 6.61 -3.67 -2.37
N LYS A 397 6.03 -4.28 -1.32
CA LYS A 397 5.74 -5.72 -1.33
C LYS A 397 4.79 -6.14 -2.45
N VAL A 398 3.81 -5.30 -2.77
CA VAL A 398 2.89 -5.55 -3.90
C VAL A 398 3.66 -5.51 -5.22
N VAL A 399 4.52 -4.51 -5.40
CA VAL A 399 5.41 -4.42 -6.57
C VAL A 399 6.32 -5.65 -6.67
N ASP A 400 6.91 -6.09 -5.56
CA ASP A 400 7.79 -7.28 -5.53
C ASP A 400 7.04 -8.58 -5.88
N GLN A 401 5.75 -8.66 -5.53
CA GLN A 401 4.92 -9.87 -5.75
C GLN A 401 4.24 -9.91 -7.11
N LEU A 402 3.76 -8.78 -7.61
CA LEU A 402 2.91 -8.68 -8.80
C LEU A 402 3.57 -7.91 -9.96
N GLY A 403 4.67 -7.21 -9.69
CA GLY A 403 5.32 -6.35 -10.66
C GLY A 403 5.98 -7.13 -11.79
N CYS A 404 5.68 -6.75 -13.02
CA CYS A 404 6.33 -7.26 -14.22
C CYS A 404 6.72 -6.11 -15.16
N VAL A 405 7.78 -6.31 -15.95
CA VAL A 405 8.09 -5.37 -17.04
C VAL A 405 7.01 -5.55 -18.11
N HIS A 406 6.35 -4.46 -18.50
CA HIS A 406 5.31 -4.52 -19.52
C HIS A 406 5.87 -5.08 -20.84
N ASN A 407 5.13 -6.01 -21.48
CA ASN A 407 5.54 -6.63 -22.74
C ASN A 407 4.76 -6.02 -23.92
N SER A 408 5.42 -5.77 -25.04
CA SER A 408 4.81 -5.20 -26.25
C SER A 408 3.76 -6.10 -26.94
N GLN A 409 3.66 -7.37 -26.56
CA GLN A 409 2.88 -8.37 -27.30
C GLN A 409 1.42 -8.57 -26.84
N GLU A 410 0.98 -8.03 -25.70
CA GLU A 410 -0.38 -8.32 -25.17
C GLU A 410 -1.51 -7.45 -25.74
N GLN A 411 -1.24 -6.53 -26.68
CA GLN A 411 -2.29 -5.72 -27.31
C GLN A 411 -2.43 -6.00 -28.81
N LYS A 412 -2.81 -7.24 -29.15
CA LYS A 412 -3.51 -7.57 -30.42
C LYS A 412 -4.87 -8.21 -30.16
N VAL A 413 -5.64 -7.69 -29.20
CA VAL A 413 -7.10 -7.89 -29.26
C VAL A 413 -7.62 -6.97 -30.36
N LYS A 414 -8.01 -7.57 -31.49
CA LYS A 414 -8.62 -6.89 -32.64
C LYS A 414 -9.90 -6.17 -32.20
N VAL A 415 -9.79 -4.90 -31.82
CA VAL A 415 -10.94 -3.99 -31.81
C VAL A 415 -11.25 -3.67 -33.27
N LYS A 416 -12.35 -4.24 -33.77
CA LYS A 416 -12.93 -3.82 -35.05
C LYS A 416 -13.26 -2.33 -34.95
N LYS A 417 -12.58 -1.50 -35.73
CA LYS A 417 -12.96 -0.11 -35.96
C LYS A 417 -14.33 -0.07 -36.64
N SER A 418 -15.32 0.52 -36.00
CA SER A 418 -16.44 1.19 -36.68
C SER A 418 -16.25 2.70 -36.56
N PRO A 419 -16.64 3.48 -37.59
CA PRO A 419 -16.26 4.88 -37.69
C PRO A 419 -17.10 5.78 -36.76
N SER A 420 -16.45 6.89 -36.40
CA SER A 420 -16.85 8.04 -35.58
C SER A 420 -18.33 8.43 -35.52
N ALA A 421 -18.79 8.76 -34.31
CA ALA A 421 -19.56 9.97 -34.03
C ALA A 421 -19.36 10.36 -32.55
N ALA A 422 -19.24 11.66 -32.31
CA ALA A 422 -19.07 12.27 -30.99
C ALA A 422 -20.30 12.02 -30.10
N ASP A 423 -20.08 11.66 -28.84
CA ASP A 423 -20.77 12.28 -27.71
C ASP A 423 -20.21 11.80 -26.36
N SER A 424 -19.96 12.77 -25.50
CA SER A 424 -19.56 12.62 -24.11
C SER A 424 -20.69 12.02 -23.27
N HIS A 425 -20.47 10.86 -22.65
CA HIS A 425 -21.07 10.47 -21.35
C HIS A 425 -20.44 9.15 -20.85
N HIS A 426 -19.63 9.22 -19.80
CA HIS A 426 -19.13 8.03 -19.10
C HIS A 426 -20.29 7.29 -18.42
N LYS A 427 -20.68 6.14 -18.97
CA LYS A 427 -21.68 5.24 -18.39
C LYS A 427 -20.97 4.11 -17.63
N ARG A 428 -21.18 4.08 -16.32
CA ARG A 428 -20.72 3.07 -15.34
C ARG A 428 -21.20 1.68 -15.77
N MET A 429 -20.30 0.69 -15.92
CA MET A 429 -20.70 -0.71 -16.09
C MET A 429 -21.39 -1.20 -14.82
N ARG A 430 -22.67 -1.60 -14.93
CA ARG A 430 -23.35 -2.45 -13.95
C ARG A 430 -23.08 -3.90 -14.32
N LEU A 431 -22.43 -4.64 -13.43
CA LEU A 431 -22.35 -6.10 -13.48
C LEU A 431 -23.73 -6.69 -13.17
N SER A 432 -24.24 -7.49 -14.10
CA SER A 432 -25.46 -8.29 -13.98
C SER A 432 -25.28 -9.42 -12.98
N SER A 433 -26.33 -9.68 -12.17
CA SER A 433 -26.38 -10.81 -11.25
C SER A 433 -26.70 -12.10 -11.99
N ASP A 434 -25.76 -13.05 -12.00
CA ASP A 434 -26.07 -14.43 -12.30
C ASP A 434 -26.26 -15.21 -10.99
N LYS A 435 -27.31 -16.04 -10.98
CA LYS A 435 -27.71 -16.92 -9.88
C LYS A 435 -26.70 -18.06 -9.78
N GLU A 436 -26.05 -18.22 -8.63
CA GLU A 436 -25.29 -19.44 -8.32
C GLU A 436 -26.05 -20.30 -7.31
N GLU A 437 -26.25 -21.55 -7.70
CA GLU A 437 -26.85 -22.64 -6.93
C GLU A 437 -25.86 -23.20 -5.90
N ASN A 438 -26.44 -23.76 -4.83
CA ASN A 438 -25.76 -24.33 -3.67
C ASN A 438 -24.73 -25.42 -4.03
N LEU A 439 -23.45 -25.19 -3.71
CA LEU A 439 -22.46 -26.25 -3.56
C LEU A 439 -21.60 -26.00 -2.31
N SER A 440 -21.73 -26.91 -1.34
CA SER A 440 -21.04 -26.90 -0.05
C SER A 440 -19.79 -27.78 -0.09
N PHE A 441 -18.62 -27.25 0.28
CA PHE A 441 -17.41 -28.02 0.61
C PHE A 441 -16.61 -27.35 1.77
N PRO A 442 -15.75 -28.12 2.46
CA PRO A 442 -15.57 -28.02 3.92
C PRO A 442 -14.48 -27.03 4.33
N HIS A 443 -14.71 -26.33 5.45
CA HIS A 443 -13.74 -25.41 6.04
C HIS A 443 -12.95 -26.04 7.18
N ASP A 444 -11.64 -25.76 7.16
CA ASP A 444 -10.63 -26.19 8.11
C ASP A 444 -10.94 -25.82 9.57
N LYS A 445 -10.80 -26.82 10.44
CA LYS A 445 -10.92 -26.72 11.88
C LYS A 445 -9.53 -26.56 12.49
N GLU A 446 -9.03 -25.34 12.70
CA GLU A 446 -7.94 -25.16 13.67
C GLU A 446 -8.12 -23.92 14.55
N HIS A 447 -8.07 -24.19 15.87
CA HIS A 447 -8.00 -23.31 17.04
C HIS A 447 -9.16 -22.32 17.30
N ASP A 448 -10.31 -22.88 17.69
CA ASP A 448 -11.32 -22.21 18.52
C ASP A 448 -11.46 -22.92 19.88
N PRO A 449 -10.86 -22.40 20.98
CA PRO A 449 -10.97 -23.04 22.29
C PRO A 449 -12.36 -22.90 22.95
N LEU A 450 -13.26 -22.04 22.42
CA LEU A 450 -14.55 -21.73 23.09
C LEU A 450 -15.80 -21.67 22.19
N GLY A 451 -15.69 -21.74 20.86
CA GLY A 451 -16.85 -21.87 19.97
C GLY A 451 -17.69 -20.61 19.75
N LEU A 452 -17.18 -19.41 20.08
CA LEU A 452 -18.00 -18.20 20.29
C LEU A 452 -17.77 -17.04 19.29
N ARG A 453 -17.03 -17.22 18.19
CA ARG A 453 -16.78 -16.11 17.25
C ARG A 453 -17.97 -15.80 16.33
N VAL A 454 -18.18 -14.50 16.07
CA VAL A 454 -19.22 -13.92 15.21
C VAL A 454 -18.96 -14.27 13.74
N ARG A 455 -20.01 -14.70 13.02
CA ARG A 455 -20.06 -14.66 11.55
C ARG A 455 -20.53 -13.26 11.16
N GLU A 456 -19.77 -12.57 10.31
CA GLU A 456 -20.19 -11.28 9.74
C GLU A 456 -21.53 -11.46 9.00
N ILE A 457 -22.56 -10.71 9.41
CA ILE A 457 -23.88 -10.70 8.75
C ILE A 457 -23.86 -9.62 7.68
N THR A 458 -24.09 -10.00 6.43
CA THR A 458 -24.53 -9.08 5.37
C THR A 458 -26.01 -8.75 5.59
N PRO A 459 -26.43 -7.47 5.55
CA PRO A 459 -27.84 -7.13 5.71
C PRO A 459 -28.64 -7.67 4.52
N SER A 460 -29.64 -8.52 4.80
CA SER A 460 -30.65 -8.93 3.84
C SER A 460 -31.56 -7.74 3.50
N SER A 461 -31.85 -7.55 2.22
CA SER A 461 -32.62 -6.41 1.74
C SER A 461 -34.08 -6.49 2.21
N SER A 462 -34.47 -5.62 3.14
CA SER A 462 -35.86 -5.20 3.30
C SER A 462 -36.02 -3.81 2.70
N ARG A 463 -36.85 -3.72 1.66
CA ARG A 463 -37.27 -2.45 1.05
C ARG A 463 -38.03 -1.65 2.10
N SER A 464 -37.54 -0.46 2.43
CA SER A 464 -38.36 0.60 3.00
C SER A 464 -38.04 1.91 2.28
N GLU A 465 -39.10 2.68 2.05
CA GLU A 465 -39.17 3.77 1.10
C GLU A 465 -38.34 5.00 1.52
N SER A 466 -37.79 5.67 0.52
CA SER A 466 -36.98 6.87 0.64
C SER A 466 -37.80 8.08 1.09
N LEU A 467 -37.34 8.78 2.12
CA LEU A 467 -37.55 10.21 2.30
C LEU A 467 -36.20 10.86 2.53
N GLY A 468 -35.78 11.66 1.55
CA GLY A 468 -34.47 12.28 1.49
C GLY A 468 -34.33 13.44 2.47
N GLY A 469 -33.17 13.49 3.14
CA GLY A 469 -32.66 14.65 3.84
C GLY A 469 -31.15 14.68 3.67
N GLN A 470 -30.68 15.58 2.80
CA GLN A 470 -29.27 15.87 2.58
C GLN A 470 -28.68 16.54 3.82
N TRP A 471 -27.60 16.00 4.37
CA TRP A 471 -26.78 16.67 5.38
C TRP A 471 -25.37 16.83 4.82
N SER A 472 -25.02 18.08 4.50
CA SER A 472 -23.65 18.53 4.21
C SER A 472 -22.89 18.75 5.52
N PRO A 473 -21.56 18.48 5.60
CA PRO A 473 -20.79 18.75 6.80
C PRO A 473 -20.26 20.19 6.78
N GLY A 474 -20.74 21.02 7.71
CA GLY A 474 -20.26 22.38 7.93
C GLY A 474 -19.48 22.51 9.24
N SER A 475 -18.25 23.02 9.12
CA SER A 475 -17.49 23.88 10.04
C SER A 475 -17.68 23.74 11.56
N SER A 476 -16.57 23.45 12.25
CA SER A 476 -16.43 23.57 13.70
C SER A 476 -16.28 25.03 14.12
N ARG A 477 -17.37 25.70 14.52
CA ARG A 477 -17.34 26.82 15.49
C ARG A 477 -18.67 26.88 16.27
N SER A 478 -18.57 26.45 17.53
CA SER A 478 -19.34 26.84 18.73
C SER A 478 -20.88 26.93 18.65
N VAL A 479 -21.60 26.11 19.43
CA VAL A 479 -22.59 26.64 20.39
C VAL A 479 -22.82 25.69 21.57
N GLU A 480 -22.89 26.31 22.74
CA GLU A 480 -23.21 25.77 24.06
C GLU A 480 -24.69 25.37 24.19
N PHE A 481 -24.96 24.44 25.09
CA PHE A 481 -26.29 24.04 25.52
C PHE A 481 -26.92 25.10 26.44
N SER A 482 -28.20 25.44 26.25
CA SER A 482 -29.26 25.27 27.28
C SER A 482 -30.66 25.70 26.82
N PRO A 483 -31.74 25.25 27.50
CA PRO A 483 -33.08 25.07 26.95
C PRO A 483 -34.03 26.22 27.27
N ASP A 484 -35.10 26.38 26.49
CA ASP A 484 -36.18 27.33 26.80
C ASP A 484 -37.56 26.67 26.78
N THR A 485 -38.32 26.92 27.85
CA THR A 485 -39.72 27.34 27.69
C THR A 485 -40.25 28.05 28.95
N VAL A 486 -40.77 29.28 28.73
CA VAL A 486 -42.02 29.88 29.26
C VAL A 486 -41.88 31.25 30.00
N ARG A 487 -42.53 32.25 29.36
CA ARG A 487 -43.26 33.46 29.86
C ARG A 487 -42.55 34.82 30.06
N THR A 488 -42.84 35.72 29.10
CA THR A 488 -43.41 37.09 29.22
C THR A 488 -42.90 38.05 30.31
N PHE A 489 -42.29 39.17 29.89
CA PHE A 489 -42.77 40.58 30.00
C PHE A 489 -41.61 41.55 29.66
N SER A 490 -41.81 42.47 28.71
CA SER A 490 -40.99 43.69 28.50
C SER A 490 -41.41 44.81 29.49
N PRO A 491 -40.77 46.01 29.65
CA PRO A 491 -39.65 46.71 28.94
C PRO A 491 -38.66 47.43 29.94
N PRO A 492 -37.94 48.57 29.69
CA PRO A 492 -37.34 49.22 28.48
C PRO A 492 -35.79 49.48 28.59
N PRO A 493 -35.13 50.09 27.57
CA PRO A 493 -33.67 50.12 27.41
C PRO A 493 -33.00 51.45 27.80
N PHE A 494 -31.71 51.43 28.14
CA PHE A 494 -30.83 52.60 28.12
C PHE A 494 -29.45 52.28 27.54
N TYR A 495 -29.06 53.16 26.62
CA TYR A 495 -27.77 53.29 25.93
C TYR A 495 -26.62 53.59 26.89
N LEU A 496 -25.39 53.19 26.55
CA LEU A 496 -24.26 54.12 26.29
C LEU A 496 -22.92 53.43 25.95
N ASN A 497 -22.22 54.07 25.03
CA ASN A 497 -20.83 53.89 24.59
C ASN A 497 -19.80 53.95 25.75
N CYS A 498 -18.64 53.31 25.59
CA CYS A 498 -17.35 53.98 25.28
C CYS A 498 -16.13 53.05 25.46
N SER A 499 -15.12 53.33 24.62
CA SER A 499 -13.80 52.71 24.44
C SER A 499 -12.87 52.72 25.68
N PRO A 500 -11.74 51.97 25.66
CA PRO A 500 -10.89 51.76 26.83
C PRO A 500 -9.72 52.76 26.92
N THR A 501 -9.34 53.11 28.15
CA THR A 501 -8.06 53.76 28.49
C THR A 501 -7.26 52.93 29.49
N SER A 502 -5.97 52.89 29.19
CA SER A 502 -4.75 52.40 29.86
C SER A 502 -4.60 52.30 31.39
N SER A 503 -3.54 51.54 31.73
CA SER A 503 -2.66 51.56 32.94
C SER A 503 -3.08 50.63 34.09
N GLY A 504 -2.23 49.83 34.75
CA GLY A 504 -0.78 49.61 34.71
C GLY A 504 -0.35 48.71 35.90
N LEU A 505 0.97 48.43 35.96
CA LEU A 505 1.80 47.97 37.10
C LEU A 505 2.09 46.46 37.29
N SER A 506 3.40 46.16 37.23
CA SER A 506 4.10 44.94 37.66
C SER A 506 4.65 45.08 39.09
N PRO A 507 5.30 44.02 39.64
CA PRO A 507 6.72 44.19 40.05
C PRO A 507 7.67 43.00 39.73
N ALA A 508 8.99 43.31 39.77
CA ALA A 508 10.22 42.53 39.46
C ALA A 508 10.64 41.54 40.59
N SER A 509 11.68 40.67 40.58
CA SER A 509 13.05 40.54 39.99
C SER A 509 13.63 39.13 40.38
N TYR A 510 14.61 38.46 39.73
CA TYR A 510 16.08 38.60 39.88
C TYR A 510 16.90 37.70 38.89
N TYR A 511 17.83 38.34 38.14
CA TYR A 511 19.23 38.03 37.72
C TYR A 511 19.71 36.83 36.84
N SER A 512 20.62 37.23 35.91
CA SER A 512 21.26 36.55 34.75
C SER A 512 22.68 35.98 35.02
N PRO A 513 23.36 35.34 34.02
CA PRO A 513 24.42 36.03 33.25
C PRO A 513 24.49 35.71 31.71
N PRO A 514 25.37 36.36 30.90
CA PRO A 514 25.15 36.60 29.45
C PRO A 514 26.11 35.92 28.42
N SER A 515 25.58 35.73 27.19
CA SER A 515 26.16 35.82 25.80
C SER A 515 27.37 34.94 25.36
N PRO A 516 27.45 34.46 24.09
CA PRO A 516 27.57 35.31 22.89
C PRO A 516 26.75 34.94 21.63
N LEU A 517 26.64 35.96 20.78
CA LEU A 517 25.97 36.08 19.49
C LEU A 517 26.66 35.29 18.36
N SER A 518 25.87 34.86 17.36
CA SER A 518 26.34 34.49 16.02
C SER A 518 25.26 34.83 14.98
N ASP A 519 25.35 36.04 14.45
CA ASP A 519 25.15 36.47 13.06
C ASP A 519 24.10 35.75 12.19
N ALA A 520 22.95 36.41 12.07
CA ALA A 520 22.06 36.28 10.92
C ALA A 520 22.50 37.30 9.86
N TYR A 521 23.09 36.82 8.76
CA TYR A 521 23.47 37.63 7.61
C TYR A 521 22.32 37.68 6.60
N SER A 522 21.80 38.88 6.32
CA SER A 522 20.83 39.19 5.27
C SER A 522 21.59 39.83 4.09
N PRO A 523 21.40 39.42 2.82
CA PRO A 523 22.10 40.08 1.73
C PRO A 523 21.35 41.34 1.29
N VAL A 524 22.02 42.48 1.42
CA VAL A 524 21.66 43.76 0.80
C VAL A 524 22.37 43.83 -0.55
N CYS A 525 21.60 43.99 -1.64
CA CYS A 525 22.15 44.30 -2.97
C CYS A 525 22.62 45.76 -3.00
N GLY A 526 23.94 45.97 -3.10
CA GLY A 526 24.54 47.25 -3.42
C GLY A 526 24.84 47.33 -4.91
N TYR A 527 24.15 48.22 -5.62
CA TYR A 527 24.62 48.82 -6.88
C TYR A 527 25.00 50.27 -6.59
N SER A 528 26.19 50.66 -7.04
CA SER A 528 26.60 52.06 -7.23
C SER A 528 27.63 52.04 -8.37
N SER A 529 27.21 52.50 -9.56
CA SER A 529 27.58 53.81 -10.17
C SER A 529 28.85 53.65 -11.03
N SER A 530 29.01 54.17 -12.24
CA SER A 530 28.44 55.28 -13.05
C SER A 530 29.02 55.07 -14.49
N GLU A 531 28.64 55.68 -15.63
CA GLU A 531 28.36 57.05 -16.05
C GLU A 531 27.69 57.01 -17.46
N ASP A 532 26.88 58.05 -17.77
CA ASP A 532 26.65 58.73 -19.08
C ASP A 532 26.38 57.91 -20.37
N GLU A 533 25.37 58.15 -21.22
CA GLU A 533 24.89 59.40 -21.84
C GLU A 533 23.39 59.32 -22.26
N LYS A 534 22.87 60.46 -22.70
CA LYS A 534 21.46 60.83 -22.96
C LYS A 534 21.02 60.55 -24.44
N PRO A 535 19.79 60.91 -24.88
CA PRO A 535 18.80 60.01 -25.51
C PRO A 535 18.63 60.22 -27.03
N GLU A 536 17.84 59.34 -27.70
CA GLU A 536 17.10 59.72 -28.91
C GLU A 536 15.78 58.93 -29.07
N GLU A 537 14.76 59.66 -29.49
CA GLU A 537 13.35 59.28 -29.64
C GLU A 537 13.11 58.35 -30.84
N THR A 538 12.11 57.46 -30.79
CA THR A 538 10.86 57.55 -31.57
C THR A 538 10.07 56.22 -31.60
N ASP A 539 8.77 56.38 -31.36
CA ASP A 539 7.63 55.67 -31.93
C ASP A 539 7.45 54.15 -31.68
N VAL A 540 6.62 53.84 -30.68
CA VAL A 540 5.65 52.75 -30.81
C VAL A 540 4.30 53.21 -30.27
N GLU A 541 3.30 53.17 -31.15
CA GLU A 541 1.89 53.45 -30.89
C GLU A 541 1.30 52.54 -29.80
N THR A 542 0.54 53.18 -28.92
CA THR A 542 -0.43 52.62 -27.98
C THR A 542 -1.49 51.74 -28.66
N VAL A 543 -1.73 50.54 -28.11
CA VAL A 543 -3.09 49.99 -27.99
C VAL A 543 -3.25 49.26 -26.65
N GLY A 544 -4.01 49.91 -25.75
CA GLY A 544 -5.11 49.28 -25.03
C GLY A 544 -4.80 48.45 -23.79
N ASP A 545 -4.84 49.12 -22.64
CA ASP A 545 -5.03 48.56 -21.30
C ASP A 545 -6.15 47.51 -21.20
N CYS A 546 -5.96 46.57 -20.28
CA CYS A 546 -6.98 46.24 -19.26
C CYS A 546 -6.28 45.63 -18.03
N TYR A 547 -5.95 46.50 -17.06
CA TYR A 547 -5.85 46.15 -15.66
C TYR A 547 -7.20 45.60 -15.17
N VAL A 548 -7.21 44.43 -14.52
CA VAL A 548 -8.20 44.09 -13.49
C VAL A 548 -7.47 43.41 -12.34
N GLU A 549 -7.89 43.83 -11.16
CA GLU A 549 -7.23 43.79 -9.87
C GLU A 549 -7.04 42.38 -9.26
N SER A 550 -6.02 42.33 -8.41
CA SER A 550 -5.72 41.27 -7.46
C SER A 550 -6.70 41.34 -6.28
N ASP A 551 -7.59 40.35 -6.17
CA ASP A 551 -8.21 39.97 -4.90
C ASP A 551 -7.58 38.68 -4.39
N CYS A 552 -6.75 38.83 -3.37
CA CYS A 552 -6.17 37.76 -2.58
C CYS A 552 -7.18 37.26 -1.54
N ASP A 553 -8.07 36.36 -1.95
CA ASP A 553 -8.84 35.56 -1.01
C ASP A 553 -7.99 34.36 -0.52
N VAL A 554 -7.40 34.53 0.65
CA VAL A 554 -6.84 33.43 1.45
C VAL A 554 -8.01 32.61 2.01
N THR A 555 -8.55 31.72 1.20
CA THR A 555 -9.43 30.63 1.65
C THR A 555 -8.62 29.35 1.82
N SER A 556 -8.74 28.69 2.98
CA SER A 556 -8.15 27.38 3.30
C SER A 556 -8.16 26.40 2.12
N PRO A 557 -7.10 25.58 1.93
CA PRO A 557 -7.05 24.61 0.84
C PRO A 557 -7.93 23.40 1.16
N CYS A 558 -9.24 23.53 0.95
CA CYS A 558 -10.13 22.38 0.83
C CYS A 558 -9.95 21.75 -0.57
N LEU A 559 -9.67 20.44 -0.56
CA LEU A 559 -9.51 19.51 -1.69
C LEU A 559 -10.38 19.88 -2.91
N LYS A 560 -9.75 20.34 -4.01
CA LYS A 560 -10.46 20.60 -5.29
C LYS A 560 -10.52 19.40 -6.24
N ASP A 561 -10.08 18.21 -5.84
CA ASP A 561 -10.27 16.98 -6.61
C ASP A 561 -11.55 16.26 -6.11
N LYS A 562 -12.71 16.54 -6.72
CA LYS A 562 -14.00 15.92 -6.38
C LYS A 562 -13.92 14.38 -6.32
N ASP A 563 -13.12 13.78 -7.21
CA ASP A 563 -12.90 12.34 -7.28
C ASP A 563 -12.29 11.75 -5.99
N ASP A 564 -11.36 12.45 -5.34
CA ASP A 564 -10.70 11.95 -4.13
C ASP A 564 -11.67 11.94 -2.92
N VAL A 565 -12.62 12.89 -2.85
CA VAL A 565 -13.62 12.95 -1.77
C VAL A 565 -14.66 11.83 -1.91
N ASP A 566 -15.16 11.60 -3.12
CA ASP A 566 -16.14 10.55 -3.40
C ASP A 566 -15.54 9.15 -3.14
N ASP A 567 -14.29 8.93 -3.54
CA ASP A 567 -13.57 7.69 -3.27
C ASP A 567 -13.32 7.44 -1.77
N ILE A 568 -13.03 8.49 -1.00
CA ILE A 568 -12.91 8.39 0.47
C ILE A 568 -14.25 7.99 1.06
N GLN A 569 -15.35 8.61 0.63
CA GLN A 569 -16.67 8.26 1.13
C GLN A 569 -17.05 6.83 0.75
N GLU A 570 -16.70 6.34 -0.44
CA GLU A 570 -16.91 4.96 -0.86
C GLU A 570 -16.05 3.98 -0.02
N ALA A 571 -14.78 4.29 0.21
CA ALA A 571 -13.88 3.49 1.04
C ALA A 571 -14.33 3.41 2.51
N LEU A 572 -14.92 4.48 3.04
CA LEU A 572 -15.46 4.52 4.41
C LEU A 572 -16.83 3.82 4.54
N LYS A 573 -17.58 3.67 3.44
CA LYS A 573 -18.88 2.99 3.39
C LYS A 573 -18.78 1.50 3.03
N GLY A 574 -17.69 1.07 2.38
CA GLY A 574 -17.49 -0.31 1.94
C GLY A 574 -17.28 -1.29 3.09
N ASN A 575 -18.07 -2.36 3.13
CA ASN A 575 -17.74 -3.54 3.94
C ASN A 575 -16.59 -4.32 3.26
N LEU A 576 -15.72 -4.95 4.05
CA LEU A 576 -14.60 -5.73 3.54
C LEU A 576 -15.13 -6.91 2.69
N PRO A 577 -14.74 -7.05 1.41
CA PRO A 577 -15.26 -8.15 0.59
C PRO A 577 -14.74 -9.51 1.03
N SER A 578 -15.62 -10.50 0.92
CA SER A 578 -15.40 -11.87 1.41
C SER A 578 -14.30 -12.63 0.66
N ASN A 579 -13.89 -12.20 -0.54
CA ASN A 579 -12.92 -12.91 -1.38
C ASN A 579 -11.50 -12.32 -1.27
N ILE A 580 -10.46 -13.16 -1.19
CA ILE A 580 -9.05 -12.77 -0.97
C ILE A 580 -8.48 -12.03 -2.18
N THR A 581 -8.87 -12.40 -3.40
CA THR A 581 -8.36 -11.79 -4.65
C THR A 581 -8.85 -10.34 -4.83
N SER A 582 -10.06 -10.00 -4.36
CA SER A 582 -10.58 -8.63 -4.38
C SER A 582 -10.12 -7.76 -3.21
N ARG A 583 -9.50 -8.35 -2.17
CA ARG A 583 -8.94 -7.61 -1.03
C ARG A 583 -7.59 -6.96 -1.33
N HIS A 584 -6.78 -7.52 -2.23
CA HIS A 584 -5.45 -6.99 -2.55
C HIS A 584 -5.55 -5.59 -3.19
N GLY A 585 -6.40 -5.41 -4.21
CA GLY A 585 -6.62 -4.10 -4.84
C GLY A 585 -7.23 -3.04 -3.90
N LEU A 586 -7.99 -3.45 -2.88
CA LEU A 586 -8.58 -2.53 -1.90
C LEU A 586 -7.55 -2.01 -0.89
N ILE A 587 -6.68 -2.88 -0.38
CA ILE A 587 -5.62 -2.48 0.56
C ILE A 587 -4.66 -1.49 -0.13
N GLU A 588 -4.30 -1.76 -1.38
CA GLU A 588 -3.49 -0.85 -2.20
C GLU A 588 -4.17 0.51 -2.39
N SER A 589 -5.45 0.51 -2.77
CA SER A 589 -6.24 1.73 -2.95
C SER A 589 -6.29 2.56 -1.67
N TRP A 590 -6.48 1.94 -0.51
CA TRP A 590 -6.48 2.62 0.80
C TRP A 590 -5.11 3.17 1.18
N CYS A 591 -4.02 2.43 0.91
CA CYS A 591 -2.65 2.95 1.10
C CYS A 591 -2.41 4.19 0.24
N LEU A 592 -2.78 4.13 -1.04
CA LEU A 592 -2.64 5.25 -1.98
C LEU A 592 -3.55 6.43 -1.62
N LEU A 593 -4.70 6.18 -1.00
CA LEU A 593 -5.59 7.23 -0.54
C LEU A 593 -4.98 8.01 0.63
N LEU A 594 -4.39 7.31 1.60
CA LEU A 594 -3.66 7.93 2.70
C LEU A 594 -2.44 8.70 2.19
N LEU A 595 -1.63 8.12 1.30
CA LEU A 595 -0.48 8.81 0.71
C LEU A 595 -0.92 10.03 -0.12
N SER A 596 -2.04 9.94 -0.84
CA SER A 596 -2.65 11.07 -1.55
C SER A 596 -3.01 12.19 -0.58
N ARG A 597 -3.64 11.88 0.56
CA ARG A 597 -3.94 12.88 1.59
C ARG A 597 -2.68 13.51 2.18
N VAL A 598 -1.65 12.72 2.47
CA VAL A 598 -0.38 13.23 3.01
C VAL A 598 0.32 14.12 1.98
N SER A 599 0.21 13.84 0.68
CA SER A 599 0.76 14.67 -0.40
C SER A 599 0.14 16.07 -0.49
N HIS A 600 -1.01 16.31 0.14
CA HIS A 600 -1.66 17.62 0.22
C HIS A 600 -1.22 18.47 1.41
N MET A 601 -0.38 17.95 2.30
CA MET A 601 0.08 18.70 3.47
C MET A 601 1.14 19.74 3.08
N ASP A 602 1.09 20.89 3.75
CA ASP A 602 2.06 21.98 3.62
C ASP A 602 2.45 22.46 5.03
N PRO A 603 3.71 22.30 5.47
CA PRO A 603 4.83 21.70 4.75
C PRO A 603 4.66 20.21 4.46
N LEU A 604 5.26 19.72 3.37
CA LEU A 604 5.21 18.31 3.00
C LEU A 604 6.07 17.47 3.95
N VAL A 605 5.61 16.26 4.26
CA VAL A 605 6.33 15.28 5.08
C VAL A 605 7.60 14.79 4.36
N ASP A 606 8.77 14.87 5.02
CA ASP A 606 10.07 14.46 4.46
C ASP A 606 10.09 13.03 3.91
N ASP A 607 9.40 12.09 4.57
CA ASP A 607 9.30 10.70 4.10
C ASP A 607 8.68 10.58 2.70
N MET A 608 7.82 11.53 2.29
CA MET A 608 7.19 11.53 0.95
C MET A 608 8.21 11.80 -0.16
N VAL A 609 9.27 12.54 0.13
CA VAL A 609 10.36 12.86 -0.81
C VAL A 609 11.58 11.97 -0.62
N SER A 610 11.49 10.95 0.24
CA SER A 610 12.56 9.98 0.41
C SER A 610 12.79 9.15 -0.87
N SER A 611 14.04 8.68 -1.06
CA SER A 611 14.40 7.81 -2.18
C SER A 611 13.49 6.58 -2.26
N SER A 612 13.20 5.95 -1.12
CA SER A 612 12.34 4.76 -1.05
C SER A 612 10.93 5.04 -1.53
N THR A 613 10.30 6.13 -1.09
CA THR A 613 8.94 6.47 -1.50
C THR A 613 8.85 6.74 -3.00
N ILE A 614 9.78 7.54 -3.52
CA ILE A 614 9.87 7.84 -4.94
C ILE A 614 10.08 6.59 -5.78
N ASP A 615 11.02 5.72 -5.37
CA ASP A 615 11.30 4.46 -6.07
C ASP A 615 10.08 3.55 -6.09
N THR A 616 9.42 3.36 -4.95
CA THR A 616 8.22 2.53 -4.86
C THR A 616 7.08 3.09 -5.70
N LEU A 617 6.82 4.40 -5.70
CA LEU A 617 5.76 5.01 -6.51
C LEU A 617 6.05 4.87 -8.01
N LEU A 618 7.28 5.11 -8.45
CA LEU A 618 7.68 4.93 -9.85
C LEU A 618 7.60 3.46 -10.27
N GLN A 619 8.08 2.54 -9.43
CA GLN A 619 7.99 1.11 -9.71
C GLN A 619 6.54 0.64 -9.76
N TYR A 620 5.69 1.07 -8.81
CA TYR A 620 4.26 0.75 -8.82
C TYR A 620 3.60 1.20 -10.12
N TYR A 621 3.88 2.43 -10.58
CA TYR A 621 3.32 2.95 -11.83
C TYR A 621 3.81 2.18 -13.07
N THR A 622 5.09 1.79 -13.08
CA THR A 622 5.72 1.16 -14.26
C THR A 622 5.52 -0.35 -14.34
N MET A 623 5.36 -1.04 -13.21
CA MET A 623 5.40 -2.51 -13.14
C MET A 623 4.04 -3.18 -12.92
N LEU A 624 3.01 -2.46 -12.47
CA LEU A 624 1.67 -3.03 -12.27
C LEU A 624 0.74 -2.72 -13.45
N GLU A 625 -0.24 -3.59 -13.69
CA GLU A 625 -1.19 -3.46 -14.78
C GLU A 625 -2.65 -3.70 -14.34
N PRO A 626 -3.56 -2.72 -14.52
CA PRO A 626 -3.28 -1.28 -14.74
C PRO A 626 -2.79 -0.60 -13.45
N PRO A 627 -1.91 0.42 -13.52
CA PRO A 627 -1.51 1.17 -12.34
C PRO A 627 -2.64 2.09 -11.85
N HIS A 628 -2.74 2.26 -10.54
CA HIS A 628 -3.74 3.15 -9.92
C HIS A 628 -3.44 4.64 -10.21
N PRO A 629 -4.42 5.45 -10.68
CA PRO A 629 -4.18 6.83 -11.16
C PRO A 629 -3.66 7.79 -10.07
N ARG A 630 -3.99 7.56 -8.79
CA ARG A 630 -3.46 8.35 -7.66
C ARG A 630 -1.94 8.40 -7.61
N VAL A 631 -1.22 7.38 -8.07
CA VAL A 631 0.25 7.38 -8.07
C VAL A 631 0.80 8.51 -8.92
N ALA A 632 0.27 8.68 -10.13
CA ALA A 632 0.63 9.78 -11.01
C ALA A 632 0.30 11.14 -10.37
N ARG A 633 -0.88 11.27 -9.74
CA ARG A 633 -1.28 12.52 -9.04
C ARG A 633 -0.36 12.84 -7.87
N ILE A 634 0.01 11.86 -7.05
CA ILE A 634 0.95 12.03 -5.93
C ILE A 634 2.30 12.53 -6.45
N LEU A 635 2.85 11.88 -7.48
CA LEU A 635 4.12 12.29 -8.08
C LEU A 635 4.05 13.73 -8.62
N GLN A 636 2.96 14.08 -9.34
CA GLN A 636 2.76 15.43 -9.86
C GLN A 636 2.62 16.49 -8.74
N ARG A 637 1.96 16.17 -7.63
CA ARG A 637 1.85 17.09 -6.49
C ARG A 637 3.20 17.31 -5.82
N ILE A 638 3.98 16.24 -5.62
CA ILE A 638 5.35 16.34 -5.09
C ILE A 638 6.21 17.24 -5.99
N THR A 639 6.18 17.04 -7.31
CA THR A 639 6.98 17.84 -8.26
C THR A 639 6.54 19.29 -8.41
N ARG A 640 5.30 19.63 -8.02
CA ARG A 640 4.80 21.02 -8.05
C ARG A 640 5.14 21.81 -6.80
N ASN A 641 5.54 21.15 -5.72
CA ASN A 641 5.85 21.82 -4.46
C ASN A 641 7.27 22.42 -4.49
N HIS A 642 7.36 23.75 -4.49
CA HIS A 642 8.60 24.51 -4.46
C HIS A 642 9.53 24.18 -3.26
N HIS A 643 8.98 23.89 -2.09
CA HIS A 643 9.77 23.50 -0.91
C HIS A 643 10.43 22.11 -1.06
N CYS A 644 9.97 21.31 -2.01
CA CYS A 644 10.48 19.97 -2.26
C CYS A 644 11.63 19.92 -3.28
N LEU A 645 11.98 21.04 -3.94
CA LEU A 645 12.98 21.05 -5.02
C LEU A 645 14.30 20.36 -4.62
N LEU A 646 14.93 20.81 -3.53
CA LEU A 646 16.21 20.26 -3.10
C LEU A 646 16.09 18.80 -2.58
N PRO A 647 15.11 18.44 -1.72
CA PRO A 647 14.87 17.04 -1.36
C PRO A 647 14.67 16.11 -2.57
N ILE A 648 13.88 16.54 -3.55
CA ILE A 648 13.61 15.79 -4.79
C ILE A 648 14.90 15.54 -5.59
N LEU A 649 15.73 16.57 -5.72
CA LEU A 649 17.01 16.48 -6.42
C LEU A 649 17.98 15.57 -5.66
N ARG A 650 18.04 15.67 -4.32
CA ARG A 650 18.85 14.78 -3.47
C ARG A 650 18.40 13.32 -3.56
N ALA A 651 17.10 13.06 -3.71
CA ALA A 651 16.56 11.73 -3.87
C ALA A 651 16.73 11.14 -5.30
N GLY A 652 17.32 11.92 -6.22
CA GLY A 652 17.59 11.51 -7.58
C GLY A 652 16.33 11.33 -8.44
N LEU A 653 15.21 12.00 -8.11
CA LEU A 653 13.94 11.82 -8.85
C LEU A 653 14.10 12.05 -10.34
N VAL A 654 14.81 13.12 -10.74
CA VAL A 654 15.01 13.50 -12.14
C VAL A 654 15.68 12.36 -12.91
N ILE A 655 16.74 11.80 -12.34
CA ILE A 655 17.47 10.67 -12.90
C ILE A 655 16.54 9.45 -13.04
N LYS A 656 15.80 9.12 -11.98
CA LYS A 656 14.88 7.97 -11.96
C LYS A 656 13.73 8.11 -12.94
N VAL A 657 13.17 9.30 -13.08
CA VAL A 657 12.15 9.63 -14.09
C VAL A 657 12.73 9.43 -15.49
N ASN A 658 13.94 9.90 -15.75
CA ASN A 658 14.57 9.72 -17.06
C ASN A 658 14.84 8.24 -17.37
N GLN A 659 15.32 7.48 -16.39
CA GLN A 659 15.59 6.05 -16.55
C GLN A 659 14.33 5.21 -16.79
N ARG A 660 13.23 5.53 -16.09
CA ARG A 660 12.04 4.67 -16.02
C ARG A 660 10.88 5.12 -16.91
N LEU A 661 10.77 6.42 -17.19
CA LEU A 661 9.60 6.99 -17.86
C LEU A 661 9.87 7.54 -19.26
N THR A 662 11.05 8.13 -19.51
CA THR A 662 11.37 8.76 -20.83
C THR A 662 12.14 7.82 -21.77
N SER A 663 12.69 6.72 -21.25
CA SER A 663 13.39 5.71 -22.05
C SER A 663 12.41 4.71 -22.65
N LYS A 664 12.10 4.83 -23.95
CA LYS A 664 11.19 3.91 -24.66
C LYS A 664 11.84 2.53 -24.79
N LEU A 665 11.23 1.52 -24.17
CA LEU A 665 11.66 0.12 -24.31
C LEU A 665 11.15 -0.53 -25.60
N HIS A 666 10.02 -0.04 -26.12
CA HIS A 666 9.33 -0.62 -27.26
C HIS A 666 8.94 0.46 -28.27
N GLU A 667 9.13 0.17 -29.56
CA GLU A 667 8.52 0.95 -30.64
C GLU A 667 7.00 0.68 -30.66
N ASP A 668 6.20 1.74 -30.82
CA ASP A 668 4.72 1.69 -30.91
C ASP A 668 3.96 1.02 -29.74
N CYS A 669 4.42 1.21 -28.49
CA CYS A 669 3.71 0.72 -27.30
C CYS A 669 2.91 1.83 -26.59
N SER A 670 1.61 1.61 -26.36
CA SER A 670 0.71 2.53 -25.64
C SER A 670 1.22 2.90 -24.25
N ARG A 671 1.67 1.91 -23.47
CA ARG A 671 2.24 2.14 -22.13
C ARG A 671 3.54 2.95 -22.16
N CYS A 672 4.42 2.71 -23.13
CA CYS A 672 5.62 3.55 -23.31
C CYS A 672 5.24 5.01 -23.62
N VAL A 673 4.13 5.24 -24.34
CA VAL A 673 3.62 6.61 -24.58
C VAL A 673 3.07 7.23 -23.30
N ASP A 674 2.32 6.48 -22.49
CA ASP A 674 1.80 6.96 -21.21
C ASP A 674 2.92 7.28 -20.21
N PHE A 675 3.97 6.46 -20.17
CA PHE A 675 5.17 6.68 -19.35
C PHE A 675 5.90 7.95 -19.79
N ASP A 676 6.14 8.10 -21.09
CA ASP A 676 6.78 9.28 -21.68
C ASP A 676 5.95 10.54 -21.40
N GLY A 677 4.62 10.46 -21.51
CA GLY A 677 3.69 11.53 -21.18
C GLY A 677 3.79 11.98 -19.72
N LEU A 678 3.78 11.04 -18.77
CA LEU A 678 3.96 11.36 -17.34
C LEU A 678 5.36 11.91 -17.06
N GLY A 679 6.41 11.26 -17.57
CA GLY A 679 7.81 11.66 -17.37
C GLY A 679 8.08 13.09 -17.83
N ASN A 680 7.65 13.43 -19.04
CA ASN A 680 7.77 14.79 -19.58
C ASN A 680 6.95 15.81 -18.78
N SER A 681 5.77 15.43 -18.28
CA SER A 681 4.96 16.29 -17.41
C SER A 681 5.67 16.61 -16.10
N LEU A 682 6.26 15.60 -15.44
CA LEU A 682 6.99 15.76 -14.18
C LEU A 682 8.23 16.63 -14.36
N LEU A 683 9.05 16.35 -15.38
CA LEU A 683 10.24 17.15 -15.70
C LEU A 683 9.87 18.60 -16.04
N SER A 684 8.80 18.81 -16.82
CA SER A 684 8.34 20.16 -17.15
C SER A 684 7.87 20.96 -15.94
N GLN A 685 7.24 20.32 -14.95
CA GLN A 685 6.82 20.98 -13.72
C GLN A 685 8.04 21.36 -12.87
N LEU A 686 9.02 20.46 -12.77
CA LEU A 686 10.29 20.75 -12.09
C LEU A 686 11.07 21.87 -12.78
N SER A 687 11.05 21.96 -14.13
CA SER A 687 11.68 23.06 -14.86
C SER A 687 11.16 24.42 -14.44
N VAL A 688 9.84 24.58 -14.32
CA VAL A 688 9.23 25.87 -13.91
C VAL A 688 9.74 26.32 -12.54
N ILE A 689 9.93 25.38 -11.61
CA ILE A 689 10.43 25.68 -10.26
C ILE A 689 11.95 25.91 -10.29
N ALA A 690 12.70 25.08 -11.00
CA ALA A 690 14.15 25.16 -11.09
C ALA A 690 14.64 26.45 -11.77
N GLU A 691 13.88 26.98 -12.73
CA GLU A 691 14.18 28.23 -13.45
C GLU A 691 13.63 29.48 -12.75
N SER A 692 12.94 29.33 -11.62
CA SER A 692 12.57 30.48 -10.78
C SER A 692 13.81 31.04 -10.07
N GLY A 693 13.80 32.32 -9.68
CA GLY A 693 14.92 32.91 -8.93
C GLY A 693 15.23 32.18 -7.61
N PHE A 694 14.21 31.58 -6.98
CA PHE A 694 14.40 30.68 -5.83
C PHE A 694 15.11 29.37 -6.24
N GLY A 695 14.64 28.71 -7.30
CA GLY A 695 15.21 27.46 -7.78
C GLY A 695 16.66 27.61 -8.23
N GLU A 696 16.95 28.68 -8.97
CA GLU A 696 18.31 29.05 -9.37
C GLU A 696 19.22 29.19 -8.14
N GLY A 697 18.81 30.00 -7.15
CA GLY A 697 19.59 30.22 -5.93
C GLY A 697 19.84 28.93 -5.16
N VAL A 698 18.83 28.08 -5.01
CA VAL A 698 18.94 26.78 -4.31
C VAL A 698 19.90 25.84 -5.03
N ILE A 699 19.80 25.72 -6.37
CA ILE A 699 20.66 24.84 -7.17
C ILE A 699 22.10 25.34 -7.13
N VAL A 700 22.34 26.63 -7.43
CA VAL A 700 23.69 27.22 -7.46
C VAL A 700 24.36 27.13 -6.09
N HIS A 701 23.65 27.49 -5.01
CA HIS A 701 24.18 27.40 -3.64
C HIS A 701 24.60 25.96 -3.29
N ASN A 702 23.76 24.96 -3.60
CA ASN A 702 24.09 23.56 -3.29
C ASN A 702 25.16 22.99 -4.23
N LEU A 703 25.28 23.45 -5.47
CA LEU A 703 26.41 23.07 -6.33
C LEU A 703 27.73 23.52 -5.72
N ILE A 704 27.78 24.71 -5.10
CA ILE A 704 29.02 25.24 -4.49
C ILE A 704 29.28 24.61 -3.12
N CYS A 705 28.26 24.55 -2.26
CA CYS A 705 28.44 24.29 -0.83
C CYS A 705 28.11 22.85 -0.38
N ALA A 706 27.40 22.05 -1.17
CA ALA A 706 26.96 20.72 -0.73
C ALA A 706 28.07 19.65 -0.82
N SER A 707 27.80 18.48 -0.25
CA SER A 707 28.69 17.31 -0.36
C SER A 707 28.71 16.75 -1.78
N ARG A 708 29.81 16.07 -2.14
CA ARG A 708 30.04 15.48 -3.46
C ARG A 708 28.85 14.64 -3.99
N PRO A 709 28.18 13.77 -3.21
CA PRO A 709 27.03 13.02 -3.71
C PRO A 709 25.86 13.92 -4.13
N ILE A 710 25.58 14.97 -3.36
CA ILE A 710 24.50 15.92 -3.67
C ILE A 710 24.86 16.72 -4.92
N GLN A 711 26.12 17.20 -5.02
CA GLN A 711 26.62 17.88 -6.21
C GLN A 711 26.51 16.99 -7.46
N ALA A 712 26.81 15.69 -7.35
CA ALA A 712 26.71 14.74 -8.44
C ALA A 712 25.26 14.54 -8.91
N PHE A 713 24.30 14.36 -7.99
CA PHE A 713 22.88 14.29 -8.35
C PHE A 713 22.38 15.59 -9.00
N LEU A 714 22.79 16.74 -8.49
CA LEU A 714 22.39 18.04 -9.04
C LEU A 714 22.92 18.24 -10.45
N ILE A 715 24.22 18.07 -10.67
CA ILE A 715 24.83 18.35 -11.97
C ILE A 715 24.31 17.45 -13.09
N VAL A 716 24.04 16.17 -12.78
CA VAL A 716 23.44 15.22 -13.72
C VAL A 716 21.97 15.57 -14.01
N SER A 717 21.27 16.17 -13.06
CA SER A 717 19.85 16.54 -13.20
C SER A 717 19.63 17.84 -13.99
N ILE A 718 20.58 18.78 -13.94
CA ILE A 718 20.45 20.12 -14.54
C ILE A 718 20.06 20.10 -16.02
N PRO A 719 20.70 19.29 -16.90
CA PRO A 719 20.31 19.24 -18.31
C PRO A 719 18.85 18.83 -18.55
N TYR A 720 18.23 18.08 -17.63
CA TYR A 720 16.84 17.66 -17.79
C TYR A 720 15.81 18.68 -17.31
N ILE A 721 16.20 19.59 -16.40
CA ILE A 721 15.28 20.52 -15.74
C ILE A 721 15.50 21.98 -16.16
N ILE A 722 16.70 22.38 -16.60
CA ILE A 722 16.96 23.75 -17.05
C ILE A 722 16.84 23.83 -18.57
N ARG A 723 15.88 24.60 -19.06
CA ARG A 723 15.57 24.76 -20.49
C ARG A 723 16.18 26.02 -21.08
N THR A 724 16.34 27.05 -20.27
CA THR A 724 16.85 28.37 -20.64
C THR A 724 18.36 28.29 -20.87
N LYS A 725 18.79 28.51 -22.12
CA LYS A 725 20.22 28.44 -22.52
C LYS A 725 21.13 29.30 -21.62
N LYS A 726 20.70 30.52 -21.28
CA LYS A 726 21.47 31.45 -20.42
C LYS A 726 21.71 30.89 -19.02
N LEU A 727 20.66 30.40 -18.37
CA LEU A 727 20.74 29.84 -17.02
C LEU A 727 21.53 28.53 -17.02
N LEU A 728 21.33 27.69 -18.03
CA LEU A 728 22.09 26.46 -18.24
C LEU A 728 23.59 26.75 -18.37
N HIS A 729 23.96 27.76 -19.17
CA HIS A 729 25.34 28.23 -19.28
C HIS A 729 25.91 28.67 -17.93
N GLN A 730 25.17 29.50 -17.19
CA GLN A 730 25.59 30.00 -15.89
C GLN A 730 25.82 28.88 -14.86
N MET A 731 24.92 27.89 -14.81
CA MET A 731 25.04 26.75 -13.89
C MET A 731 26.18 25.80 -14.28
N LEU A 732 26.38 25.53 -15.58
CA LEU A 732 27.47 24.68 -16.06
C LEU A 732 28.85 25.35 -15.90
N ASN A 733 28.93 26.68 -16.00
CA ASN A 733 30.16 27.44 -15.80
C ASN A 733 30.39 27.91 -14.36
N CYS A 734 29.44 27.65 -13.46
CA CYS A 734 29.59 27.92 -12.04
C CYS A 734 30.83 27.18 -11.50
N LYS A 735 31.79 27.94 -10.96
CA LYS A 735 33.02 27.36 -10.41
C LYS A 735 32.73 26.71 -9.06
N VAL A 736 32.83 25.40 -9.00
CA VAL A 736 32.76 24.56 -7.81
C VAL A 736 34.18 24.11 -7.46
N ASN A 737 34.76 24.62 -6.38
CA ASN A 737 36.07 24.17 -5.86
C ASN A 737 37.16 24.03 -6.94
N THR A 738 37.36 25.07 -7.77
CA THR A 738 38.30 25.17 -8.92
C THR A 738 37.89 24.52 -10.25
N LYS A 739 36.82 23.74 -10.30
CA LYS A 739 36.29 23.11 -11.51
C LYS A 739 34.93 23.71 -11.90
N SER A 740 34.60 23.80 -13.17
CA SER A 740 33.25 24.18 -13.60
C SER A 740 32.25 23.03 -13.37
N GLY A 741 30.95 23.34 -13.35
CA GLY A 741 29.91 22.30 -13.35
C GLY A 741 30.03 21.33 -14.52
N LEU A 742 30.42 21.81 -15.70
CA LEU A 742 30.72 20.96 -16.86
C LEU A 742 31.89 19.99 -16.58
N ASP A 743 32.96 20.47 -15.95
CA ASP A 743 34.10 19.62 -15.58
C ASP A 743 33.69 18.54 -14.56
N LEU A 744 32.78 18.87 -13.63
CA LEU A 744 32.22 17.90 -12.69
C LEU A 744 31.38 16.85 -13.42
N LEU A 745 30.54 17.25 -14.38
CA LEU A 745 29.73 16.32 -15.17
C LEU A 745 30.61 15.34 -15.97
N ILE A 746 31.68 15.83 -16.59
CA ILE A 746 32.65 15.01 -17.33
C ILE A 746 33.42 14.08 -16.39
N GLN A 747 33.81 14.56 -15.21
CA GLN A 747 34.48 13.74 -14.20
C GLN A 747 33.60 12.57 -13.75
N LEU A 748 32.28 12.76 -13.62
CA LEU A 748 31.34 11.69 -13.27
C LEU A 748 31.26 10.59 -14.34
N MET A 749 31.41 10.93 -15.62
CA MET A 749 31.45 9.94 -16.71
C MET A 749 32.66 8.99 -16.59
N THR A 750 33.75 9.47 -16.02
CA THR A 750 35.00 8.71 -15.86
C THR A 750 35.03 7.83 -14.61
N ASP A 751 34.02 7.97 -13.74
CA ASP A 751 33.84 7.25 -12.46
C ASP A 751 35.11 7.17 -11.59
N GLU A 752 36.00 8.17 -11.69
CA GLU A 752 37.29 8.17 -10.99
C GLU A 752 37.17 8.05 -9.47
N TYR A 753 36.02 8.46 -8.92
CA TYR A 753 35.77 8.54 -7.49
C TYR A 753 34.72 7.52 -7.03
N GLY A 754 34.25 6.63 -7.91
CA GLY A 754 33.26 5.61 -7.58
C GLY A 754 31.90 6.19 -7.19
N ASP A 755 31.48 7.28 -7.84
CA ASP A 755 30.21 7.96 -7.56
C ASP A 755 29.01 7.12 -8.06
N GLY A 756 29.23 6.13 -8.93
CA GLY A 756 28.19 5.18 -9.39
C GLY A 756 27.14 5.78 -10.33
N LEU A 757 27.43 6.95 -10.90
CA LEU A 757 26.55 7.74 -11.78
C LEU A 757 27.10 7.88 -13.21
N SER A 758 28.03 7.01 -13.65
CA SER A 758 28.74 7.16 -14.92
C SER A 758 27.82 7.01 -16.15
N VAL A 759 26.85 6.09 -16.07
CA VAL A 759 25.82 5.89 -17.10
C VAL A 759 24.92 7.11 -17.17
N GLU A 760 24.46 7.59 -16.02
CA GLU A 760 23.58 8.74 -15.87
C GLU A 760 24.26 10.03 -16.35
N ALA A 761 25.55 10.20 -16.07
CA ALA A 761 26.34 11.32 -16.54
C ALA A 761 26.51 11.29 -18.07
N THR A 762 26.75 10.12 -18.66
CA THR A 762 26.82 9.97 -20.13
C THR A 762 25.49 10.33 -20.80
N ASP A 763 24.37 9.89 -20.23
CA ASP A 763 23.04 10.25 -20.74
C ASP A 763 22.73 11.74 -20.57
N SER A 764 23.15 12.32 -19.45
CA SER A 764 22.96 13.75 -19.17
C SER A 764 23.74 14.61 -20.16
N VAL A 765 24.98 14.24 -20.49
CA VAL A 765 25.78 14.90 -21.54
C VAL A 765 25.17 14.71 -22.93
N SER A 766 24.69 13.51 -23.25
CA SER A 766 24.00 13.26 -24.53
C SER A 766 22.72 14.10 -24.65
N HIS A 767 21.95 14.21 -23.57
CA HIS A 767 20.76 15.06 -23.52
C HIS A 767 21.12 16.54 -23.67
N LEU A 768 22.14 17.02 -22.93
CA LEU A 768 22.65 18.38 -23.02
C LEU A 768 23.05 18.73 -24.44
N ALA A 769 23.87 17.90 -25.09
CA ALA A 769 24.35 18.12 -26.45
C ALA A 769 23.20 18.19 -27.48
N GLN A 770 22.15 17.38 -27.29
CA GLN A 770 20.96 17.44 -28.13
C GLN A 770 20.11 18.68 -27.87
N GLN A 771 19.96 19.09 -26.60
CA GLN A 771 19.17 20.24 -26.19
C GLN A 771 19.76 21.57 -26.69
N ILE A 772 21.09 21.72 -26.63
CA ILE A 772 21.79 22.93 -27.10
C ILE A 772 21.95 22.95 -28.63
N GLY A 773 21.57 21.87 -29.33
CA GLY A 773 21.69 21.76 -30.78
C GLY A 773 23.10 21.47 -31.29
N ALA A 774 23.99 20.97 -30.42
CA ALA A 774 25.36 20.59 -30.81
C ALA A 774 25.39 19.34 -31.69
N VAL A 775 24.37 18.48 -31.60
CA VAL A 775 24.22 17.30 -32.48
C VAL A 775 23.26 17.64 -33.64
N PRO A 776 23.70 17.52 -34.90
CA PRO A 776 22.82 17.73 -36.07
C PRO A 776 21.62 16.78 -36.08
N LYS A 777 20.49 17.19 -36.64
CA LYS A 777 19.29 16.32 -36.76
C LYS A 777 19.47 15.20 -37.79
N ASP A 778 20.35 15.41 -38.78
CA ASP A 778 20.59 14.50 -39.90
C ASP A 778 21.86 13.64 -39.71
N VAL A 779 22.14 13.18 -38.48
CA VAL A 779 23.21 12.18 -38.28
C VAL A 779 22.89 10.98 -39.18
N ALA A 780 23.87 10.58 -40.01
CA ALA A 780 23.70 9.59 -41.05
C ALA A 780 23.02 8.32 -40.49
N LYS A 781 21.77 8.09 -40.91
CA LYS A 781 21.09 6.81 -40.67
C LYS A 781 21.90 5.74 -41.40
N ALA A 782 22.29 4.67 -40.71
CA ALA A 782 23.02 3.55 -41.28
C ALA A 782 22.49 3.24 -42.69
N CYS A 783 23.26 3.63 -43.71
CA CYS A 783 22.75 3.65 -45.07
C CYS A 783 22.58 2.21 -45.53
N LYS A 784 21.34 1.77 -45.78
CA LYS A 784 21.07 0.49 -46.46
C LYS A 784 21.86 0.52 -47.76
N ARG A 785 22.89 -0.34 -47.85
CA ARG A 785 23.82 -0.46 -48.98
C ARG A 785 23.13 -0.12 -50.30
N LYS A 786 23.37 1.08 -50.84
CA LYS A 786 22.92 1.42 -52.19
C LYS A 786 23.78 0.63 -53.15
N SER A 787 23.31 -0.55 -53.52
CA SER A 787 23.92 -1.39 -54.55
C SER A 787 24.13 -0.54 -55.81
N CYS A 788 25.36 -0.54 -56.31
CA CYS A 788 25.71 0.11 -57.57
C CYS A 788 24.84 -0.55 -58.63
N ARG A 789 23.98 0.21 -59.31
CA ARG A 789 23.08 -0.33 -60.35
C ARG A 789 23.83 -0.98 -61.52
N LYS A 790 25.16 -0.81 -61.59
CA LYS A 790 26.05 -1.55 -62.49
C LYS A 790 26.62 -2.72 -61.69
N THR A 791 26.23 -3.92 -62.09
CA THR A 791 26.76 -5.22 -61.65
C THR A 791 28.25 -5.13 -61.32
N ILE A 792 28.65 -5.78 -60.22
CA ILE A 792 30.00 -5.88 -59.62
C ILE A 792 31.12 -6.10 -60.66
N ASN A 793 30.80 -6.66 -61.83
CA ASN A 793 31.76 -6.92 -62.90
C ASN A 793 32.11 -5.69 -63.78
N ASN A 794 31.34 -4.60 -63.79
CA ASN A 794 31.57 -3.46 -64.71
C ASN A 794 32.29 -2.24 -64.10
N CYS A 795 32.27 -1.98 -62.78
CA CYS A 795 33.10 -0.88 -62.21
C CYS A 795 34.60 -1.26 -62.27
N SER A 796 34.97 -2.54 -62.19
CA SER A 796 36.36 -3.02 -62.35
C SER A 796 36.88 -2.95 -63.80
N ILE A 797 36.00 -3.16 -64.79
CA ILE A 797 36.38 -3.18 -66.23
C ILE A 797 36.53 -1.75 -66.79
N THR A 798 35.83 -0.76 -66.23
CA THR A 798 35.92 0.63 -66.70
C THR A 798 37.19 1.34 -66.20
N ALA A 799 37.78 0.89 -65.09
CA ALA A 799 39.06 1.41 -64.56
C ALA A 799 40.30 0.94 -65.35
N GLN A 800 40.13 -0.08 -66.21
CA GLN A 800 41.19 -0.72 -67.01
C GLN A 800 41.11 -0.41 -68.51
N LYS A 801 40.23 0.47 -68.99
CA LYS A 801 40.38 0.99 -70.36
C LYS A 801 41.39 2.14 -70.31
N PRO A 802 42.61 1.99 -70.86
CA PRO A 802 43.45 3.13 -71.09
C PRO A 802 42.71 4.02 -72.08
N SER A 803 42.39 5.24 -71.68
CA SER A 803 42.16 6.34 -72.61
C SER A 803 43.28 6.26 -73.66
N LEU A 804 42.94 6.18 -74.96
CA LEU A 804 43.89 6.03 -76.08
C LEU A 804 45.17 6.85 -75.81
N LEU A 805 46.23 6.16 -75.39
CA LEU A 805 47.44 6.77 -74.85
C LEU A 805 48.27 7.31 -76.01
N ASN A 806 48.41 8.63 -76.11
CA ASN A 806 49.56 9.21 -76.79
C ASN A 806 50.80 8.86 -75.95
N SER A 807 51.81 8.23 -76.57
CA SER A 807 52.99 7.69 -75.89
C SER A 807 53.84 8.74 -75.14
N GLY A 808 53.60 10.03 -75.36
CA GLY A 808 54.29 11.14 -74.70
C GLY A 808 53.77 11.54 -73.32
N ASP A 809 52.57 11.09 -72.91
CA ASP A 809 51.90 11.53 -71.67
C ASP A 809 51.78 10.42 -70.61
N VAL A 810 52.55 9.34 -70.71
CA VAL A 810 52.56 8.25 -69.71
C VAL A 810 53.71 8.45 -68.73
N ILE A 811 53.38 8.46 -67.44
CA ILE A 811 54.36 8.47 -66.34
C ILE A 811 54.25 7.18 -65.52
N PHE A 812 55.37 6.73 -64.96
CA PHE A 812 55.45 5.55 -64.11
C PHE A 812 55.70 5.97 -62.66
N LEU A 813 54.75 5.66 -61.79
CA LEU A 813 54.89 5.84 -60.35
C LEU A 813 55.62 4.62 -59.77
N LYS A 814 56.89 4.80 -59.38
CA LYS A 814 57.73 3.75 -58.80
C LYS A 814 57.57 3.72 -57.29
N LEU A 815 57.07 2.61 -56.76
CA LEU A 815 56.87 2.35 -55.34
C LEU A 815 58.17 1.90 -54.67
N ASP A 816 58.22 1.94 -53.33
CA ASP A 816 59.36 1.45 -52.55
C ASP A 816 59.61 -0.05 -52.71
N SER A 817 58.56 -0.82 -53.07
CA SER A 817 58.66 -2.25 -53.42
C SER A 817 59.41 -2.50 -54.73
N GLY A 818 59.73 -1.45 -55.49
CA GLY A 818 60.34 -1.54 -56.82
C GLY A 818 59.34 -1.66 -57.96
N ASN A 819 58.06 -1.90 -57.66
CA ASN A 819 56.98 -1.97 -58.66
C ASN A 819 56.68 -0.58 -59.24
N ALA A 820 56.34 -0.53 -60.53
CA ALA A 820 56.03 0.70 -61.24
C ALA A 820 54.61 0.65 -61.84
N VAL A 821 53.75 1.60 -61.48
CA VAL A 821 52.37 1.71 -61.95
C VAL A 821 52.28 2.79 -63.03
N SER A 822 51.74 2.47 -64.21
CA SER A 822 51.56 3.44 -65.30
C SER A 822 50.31 4.30 -65.10
N VAL A 823 50.47 5.61 -65.25
CA VAL A 823 49.40 6.60 -65.07
C VAL A 823 49.46 7.65 -66.18
N ASN A 824 48.30 8.14 -66.62
CA ASN A 824 48.20 9.24 -67.58
C ASN A 824 48.54 10.57 -66.88
N LYS A 825 49.53 11.29 -67.40
CA LYS A 825 50.01 12.57 -66.86
C LYS A 825 48.91 13.64 -66.87
N GLY A 826 48.10 13.71 -67.92
CA GLY A 826 47.00 14.66 -68.06
C GLY A 826 45.92 14.44 -67.00
N GLU A 827 45.41 13.21 -66.86
CA GLU A 827 44.38 12.85 -65.87
C GLU A 827 44.83 13.15 -64.43
N LEU A 828 46.10 12.90 -64.11
CA LEU A 828 46.63 13.13 -62.77
C LEU A 828 46.84 14.62 -62.48
N CYS A 829 47.27 15.41 -63.48
CA CYS A 829 47.41 16.86 -63.34
C CYS A 829 46.04 17.55 -63.22
N GLU A 830 45.05 17.15 -64.02
CA GLU A 830 43.69 17.70 -63.96
C GLU A 830 43.04 17.55 -62.58
N GLU A 831 43.28 16.43 -61.91
CA GLU A 831 42.67 16.11 -60.62
C GLU A 831 43.51 16.51 -59.40
N SER A 832 44.82 16.80 -59.58
CA SER A 832 45.74 17.18 -58.50
C SER A 832 46.57 18.43 -58.84
N PRO A 833 46.40 19.52 -58.08
CA PRO A 833 47.28 20.69 -58.15
C PRO A 833 48.74 20.36 -57.84
N MET A 834 48.99 19.38 -56.96
CA MET A 834 50.34 18.96 -56.58
C MET A 834 51.06 18.28 -57.75
N PHE A 835 50.40 17.35 -58.44
CA PHE A 835 50.98 16.71 -59.62
C PHE A 835 51.09 17.67 -60.80
N THR A 836 50.16 18.61 -60.96
CA THR A 836 50.31 19.72 -61.92
C THR A 836 51.60 20.50 -61.65
N ALA A 837 51.80 20.96 -60.42
CA ALA A 837 53.00 21.70 -60.04
C ALA A 837 54.27 20.86 -60.26
N MET A 838 54.28 19.59 -59.84
CA MET A 838 55.42 18.68 -59.95
C MET A 838 55.81 18.36 -61.40
N LEU A 839 54.83 18.10 -62.29
CA LEU A 839 55.07 17.55 -63.63
C LEU A 839 55.06 18.60 -64.75
N THR A 840 54.53 19.78 -64.49
CA THR A 840 54.47 20.91 -65.44
C THR A 840 55.23 22.15 -64.95
N GLY A 841 55.42 22.32 -63.64
CA GLY A 841 56.18 23.41 -63.01
C GLY A 841 57.69 23.26 -63.15
N ASN A 842 58.46 23.90 -62.26
CA ASN A 842 59.93 23.95 -62.32
C ASN A 842 60.60 23.00 -61.31
N PHE A 843 60.00 21.84 -61.06
CA PHE A 843 60.55 20.83 -60.16
C PHE A 843 61.46 19.85 -60.91
N ASN A 844 62.28 19.10 -60.15
CA ASN A 844 63.24 18.14 -60.71
C ASN A 844 62.58 16.95 -61.41
N GLU A 845 61.30 16.75 -61.17
CA GLU A 845 60.43 15.73 -61.75
C GLU A 845 59.90 16.15 -63.13
N LYS A 846 60.06 17.43 -63.51
CA LYS A 846 59.68 17.95 -64.82
C LYS A 846 60.43 17.20 -65.93
N GLY A 847 59.69 16.47 -66.76
CA GLY A 847 60.23 15.70 -67.88
C GLY A 847 60.77 14.31 -67.52
N LYS A 848 60.69 13.87 -66.25
CA LYS A 848 61.01 12.48 -65.87
C LYS A 848 59.83 11.56 -66.20
N GLN A 849 60.14 10.39 -66.76
CA GLN A 849 59.14 9.33 -66.98
C GLN A 849 58.87 8.51 -65.72
N PHE A 850 59.75 8.55 -64.71
CA PHE A 850 59.59 7.82 -63.45
C PHE A 850 59.56 8.80 -62.27
N VAL A 851 58.50 8.71 -61.47
CA VAL A 851 58.33 9.46 -60.21
C VAL A 851 58.33 8.47 -59.06
N THR A 852 59.23 8.65 -58.09
CA THR A 852 59.33 7.74 -56.95
C THR A 852 58.35 8.14 -55.85
N MET A 853 57.50 7.22 -55.45
CA MET A 853 56.49 7.39 -54.41
C MET A 853 56.94 6.65 -53.16
N LYS A 854 57.29 7.41 -52.12
CA LYS A 854 57.70 6.86 -50.81
C LYS A 854 56.50 6.66 -49.89
N ASP A 855 56.49 5.55 -49.16
CA ASP A 855 55.49 5.14 -48.17
C ASP A 855 54.09 4.96 -48.75
N VAL A 856 53.98 4.28 -49.90
CA VAL A 856 52.70 3.99 -50.57
C VAL A 856 52.60 2.50 -50.89
N SER A 857 51.54 1.84 -50.42
CA SER A 857 51.26 0.45 -50.79
C SER A 857 50.67 0.35 -52.20
N GLU A 858 50.96 -0.75 -52.88
CA GLU A 858 50.45 -1.00 -54.24
C GLU A 858 48.92 -1.07 -54.27
N GLU A 859 48.33 -1.69 -53.25
CA GLU A 859 46.88 -1.83 -53.10
C GLU A 859 46.19 -0.48 -52.89
N CYS A 860 46.70 0.37 -51.98
CA CYS A 860 46.16 1.70 -51.76
C CYS A 860 46.26 2.59 -53.00
N LEU A 861 47.39 2.53 -53.73
CA LEU A 861 47.56 3.30 -54.96
C LEU A 861 46.59 2.84 -56.06
N SER A 862 46.38 1.53 -56.20
CA SER A 862 45.43 0.95 -57.16
C SER A 862 43.99 1.41 -56.88
N VAL A 863 43.56 1.37 -55.62
CA VAL A 863 42.21 1.82 -55.22
C VAL A 863 42.06 3.34 -55.35
N LEU A 864 43.09 4.12 -54.99
CA LEU A 864 43.11 5.57 -55.16
C LEU A 864 42.93 5.97 -56.63
N LEU A 865 43.70 5.36 -57.54
CA LEU A 865 43.58 5.60 -58.98
C LEU A 865 42.22 5.15 -59.53
N SER A 866 41.65 4.07 -58.99
CA SER A 866 40.31 3.61 -59.36
C SER A 866 39.22 4.61 -58.93
N LEU A 867 39.34 5.21 -57.75
CA LEU A 867 38.41 6.25 -57.25
C LEU A 867 38.48 7.55 -58.06
N LEU A 868 39.68 7.87 -58.57
CA LEU A 868 39.93 9.02 -59.43
C LEU A 868 39.26 8.84 -60.81
N ARG A 869 39.34 7.63 -61.38
CA ARG A 869 38.73 7.28 -62.68
C ARG A 869 37.23 6.95 -62.62
N ALA A 870 36.68 6.73 -61.43
CA ALA A 870 35.30 6.26 -61.27
C ALA A 870 34.26 7.34 -61.70
N PRO A 871 33.41 7.07 -62.71
CA PRO A 871 32.33 7.99 -63.10
C PRO A 871 31.21 8.00 -62.04
N ASN A 872 30.79 9.20 -61.61
CA ASN A 872 29.70 9.52 -60.67
C ASN A 872 29.55 8.59 -59.44
N ASN A 873 30.09 9.01 -58.29
CA ASN A 873 29.89 8.46 -56.94
C ASN A 873 29.99 6.91 -56.79
N CYS A 874 30.59 6.16 -57.73
CA CYS A 874 30.86 4.71 -57.55
C CYS A 874 31.93 4.54 -56.47
N LEU A 875 31.55 4.01 -55.30
CA LEU A 875 32.41 3.73 -54.14
C LEU A 875 32.64 2.21 -53.92
N CYS A 876 32.30 1.39 -54.91
CA CYS A 876 32.30 -0.07 -54.77
C CYS A 876 33.69 -0.67 -54.50
N CYS A 877 34.76 0.00 -54.93
CA CYS A 877 36.13 -0.41 -54.64
C CYS A 877 36.50 -0.28 -53.16
N LEU A 878 35.73 0.47 -52.36
CA LEU A 878 35.93 0.56 -50.90
C LEU A 878 35.10 -0.48 -50.12
N TRP A 879 34.10 -1.12 -50.74
CA TRP A 879 33.14 -1.98 -50.01
C TRP A 879 33.71 -3.28 -49.48
N HIS A 880 34.86 -3.71 -50.00
CA HIS A 880 35.55 -4.92 -49.56
C HIS A 880 36.65 -4.63 -48.54
N HIS A 881 36.84 -3.37 -48.17
CA HIS A 881 37.86 -2.93 -47.24
C HIS A 881 37.25 -2.39 -45.95
N ASP A 882 38.05 -2.39 -44.89
CA ASP A 882 37.66 -1.85 -43.59
C ASP A 882 37.83 -0.32 -43.57
N THR A 883 37.40 0.31 -42.47
CA THR A 883 37.54 1.74 -42.30
C THR A 883 39.01 2.18 -42.22
N ASN A 884 39.90 1.36 -41.64
CA ASN A 884 41.33 1.68 -41.53
C ASN A 884 41.96 1.86 -42.92
N PHE A 885 41.69 0.95 -43.85
CA PHE A 885 42.16 1.06 -45.23
C PHE A 885 41.62 2.32 -45.92
N ALA A 886 40.36 2.69 -45.68
CA ALA A 886 39.80 3.94 -46.20
C ALA A 886 40.47 5.19 -45.60
N PHE A 887 40.88 5.16 -44.32
CA PHE A 887 41.70 6.22 -43.72
C PHE A 887 43.10 6.31 -44.38
N GLU A 888 43.71 5.19 -44.77
CA GLU A 888 44.98 5.20 -45.52
C GLU A 888 44.84 5.82 -46.92
N ILE A 889 43.76 5.49 -47.63
CA ILE A 889 43.43 6.12 -48.92
C ILE A 889 43.20 7.62 -48.73
N LEU A 890 42.46 8.00 -47.69
CA LEU A 890 42.20 9.41 -47.38
C LEU A 890 43.50 10.16 -47.08
N LYS A 891 44.43 9.54 -46.33
CA LYS A 891 45.77 10.08 -46.06
C LYS A 891 46.55 10.34 -47.34
N LEU A 892 46.51 9.39 -48.29
CA LEU A 892 47.18 9.54 -49.57
C LEU A 892 46.51 10.60 -50.45
N ALA A 893 45.17 10.64 -50.47
CA ALA A 893 44.41 11.63 -51.22
C ALA A 893 44.69 13.06 -50.73
N ASP A 894 44.79 13.27 -49.41
CA ASP A 894 45.16 14.56 -48.80
C ASP A 894 46.63 14.90 -49.13
N ARG A 895 47.56 13.95 -48.99
CA ARG A 895 49.00 14.12 -49.33
C ARG A 895 49.22 14.53 -50.79
N PHE A 896 48.42 14.02 -51.71
CA PHE A 896 48.50 14.33 -53.14
C PHE A 896 47.52 15.44 -53.58
N ILE A 897 46.82 16.10 -52.65
CA ILE A 897 45.87 17.18 -52.94
C ILE A 897 44.83 16.74 -53.99
N LEU A 898 44.08 15.68 -53.70
CA LEU A 898 43.03 15.11 -54.55
C LEU A 898 41.62 15.39 -53.97
N PRO A 899 41.09 16.62 -54.09
CA PRO A 899 39.89 17.05 -53.37
C PRO A 899 38.65 16.21 -53.67
N LYS A 900 38.43 15.83 -54.95
CA LYS A 900 37.27 14.99 -55.32
C LYS A 900 37.33 13.59 -54.71
N VAL A 901 38.53 13.04 -54.52
CA VAL A 901 38.72 11.73 -53.89
C VAL A 901 38.56 11.85 -52.38
N VAL A 902 39.09 12.93 -51.79
CA VAL A 902 38.89 13.28 -50.37
C VAL A 902 37.39 13.34 -50.05
N ASP A 903 36.60 14.11 -50.79
CA ASP A 903 35.15 14.24 -50.55
C ASP A 903 34.40 12.90 -50.65
N LYS A 904 34.73 12.09 -51.67
CA LYS A 904 34.16 10.75 -51.89
C LYS A 904 34.44 9.81 -50.72
N VAL A 905 35.70 9.74 -50.28
CA VAL A 905 36.12 8.84 -49.20
C VAL A 905 35.60 9.32 -47.85
N LEU A 906 35.59 10.64 -47.60
CA LEU A 906 35.01 11.24 -46.39
C LEU A 906 33.52 10.90 -46.26
N SER A 907 32.74 11.10 -47.34
CA SER A 907 31.31 10.76 -47.34
C SER A 907 31.11 9.27 -47.05
N TRP A 908 31.92 8.40 -47.66
CA TRP A 908 31.84 6.97 -47.42
C TRP A 908 32.16 6.58 -45.97
N LEU A 909 33.23 7.16 -45.40
CA LEU A 909 33.66 6.94 -44.02
C LEU A 909 32.56 7.32 -43.03
N VAL A 910 31.94 8.50 -43.20
CA VAL A 910 30.83 8.94 -42.34
C VAL A 910 29.61 8.02 -42.48
N ASP A 911 29.33 7.50 -43.68
CA ASP A 911 28.25 6.53 -43.91
C ASP A 911 28.50 5.16 -43.27
N GLN A 912 29.75 4.83 -42.92
CA GLN A 912 30.11 3.58 -42.21
C GLN A 912 30.00 3.70 -40.68
N LEU A 913 29.67 4.88 -40.13
CA LEU A 913 29.52 5.04 -38.68
C LEU A 913 28.40 4.12 -38.16
N SER A 914 28.79 3.23 -37.26
CA SER A 914 27.90 2.33 -36.54
C SER A 914 28.35 2.25 -35.07
N PRO A 915 27.51 1.74 -34.17
CA PRO A 915 27.88 1.63 -32.76
C PRO A 915 29.08 0.70 -32.51
N GLU A 916 29.39 -0.21 -33.44
CA GLU A 916 30.55 -1.11 -33.38
C GLU A 916 31.85 -0.45 -33.89
N VAL A 917 31.74 0.50 -34.82
CA VAL A 917 32.88 1.10 -35.54
C VAL A 917 33.30 2.45 -34.97
N VAL A 918 32.40 3.16 -34.28
CA VAL A 918 32.63 4.56 -33.84
C VAL A 918 33.89 4.74 -32.98
N CYS A 919 34.23 3.79 -32.09
CA CYS A 919 35.42 3.88 -31.25
C CYS A 919 36.70 3.82 -32.07
N SER A 920 36.85 2.79 -32.93
CA SER A 920 38.03 2.64 -33.78
C SER A 920 38.14 3.76 -34.81
N PHE A 921 37.02 4.23 -35.35
CA PHE A 921 36.95 5.39 -36.22
C PHE A 921 37.49 6.65 -35.54
N TYR A 922 37.07 6.92 -34.30
CA TYR A 922 37.53 8.06 -33.53
C TYR A 922 39.04 7.97 -33.24
N PHE A 923 39.53 6.81 -32.81
CA PHE A 923 40.96 6.59 -32.55
C PHE A 923 41.81 6.81 -33.80
N GLN A 924 41.34 6.32 -34.95
CA GLN A 924 42.05 6.48 -36.21
C GLN A 924 42.05 7.94 -36.70
N ALA A 925 40.94 8.66 -36.51
CA ALA A 925 40.90 10.09 -36.77
C ALA A 925 41.93 10.84 -35.89
N GLN A 926 41.98 10.57 -34.59
CA GLN A 926 42.93 11.23 -33.67
C GLN A 926 44.39 10.89 -33.97
N ASN A 927 44.70 9.64 -34.32
CA ASN A 927 46.05 9.23 -34.75
C ASN A 927 46.58 10.06 -35.91
N LEU A 928 45.69 10.52 -36.77
CA LEU A 928 46.03 11.23 -37.99
C LEU A 928 45.86 12.75 -37.86
N ARG A 929 45.62 13.29 -36.66
CA ARG A 929 45.36 14.72 -36.43
C ARG A 929 46.46 15.66 -36.90
N HIS A 930 47.72 15.21 -36.85
CA HIS A 930 48.87 15.98 -37.34
C HIS A 930 49.18 15.79 -38.83
N VAL A 931 48.48 14.89 -39.50
CA VAL A 931 48.81 14.44 -40.87
C VAL A 931 47.67 14.75 -41.85
N LEU A 932 46.42 14.59 -41.44
CA LEU A 932 45.25 14.86 -42.26
C LEU A 932 44.56 16.16 -41.84
N SER A 933 44.35 17.03 -42.83
CA SER A 933 43.62 18.30 -42.66
C SER A 933 42.18 18.12 -42.17
N THR A 934 41.56 16.98 -42.47
CA THR A 934 40.13 16.68 -42.20
C THR A 934 39.90 15.85 -40.94
N SER A 935 40.95 15.52 -40.18
CA SER A 935 40.87 14.69 -38.98
C SER A 935 39.96 15.28 -37.88
N GLU A 936 40.01 16.60 -37.67
CA GLU A 936 39.17 17.28 -36.67
C GLU A 936 37.67 17.22 -37.04
N MET A 937 37.36 17.30 -38.33
CA MET A 937 35.99 17.10 -38.81
C MET A 937 35.52 15.65 -38.57
N LEU A 938 36.37 14.66 -38.84
CA LEU A 938 36.04 13.24 -38.68
C LEU A 938 35.83 12.84 -37.21
N SER A 939 36.69 13.30 -36.31
CA SER A 939 36.52 13.13 -34.86
C SER A 939 35.21 13.78 -34.38
N THR A 940 34.90 14.98 -34.85
CA THR A 940 33.62 15.66 -34.57
C THR A 940 32.41 14.86 -35.09
N LYS A 941 32.49 14.27 -36.29
CA LYS A 941 31.41 13.43 -36.86
C LYS A 941 31.19 12.15 -36.04
N ALA A 942 32.26 11.52 -35.56
CA ALA A 942 32.17 10.36 -34.68
C ALA A 942 31.54 10.74 -33.33
N LEU A 943 31.91 11.89 -32.77
CA LEU A 943 31.32 12.41 -31.54
C LEU A 943 29.82 12.73 -31.71
N HIS A 944 29.42 13.36 -32.80
CA HIS A 944 28.00 13.60 -33.12
C HIS A 944 27.21 12.29 -33.23
N PHE A 945 27.78 11.25 -33.85
CA PHE A 945 27.14 9.94 -33.92
C PHE A 945 26.98 9.31 -32.53
N ALA A 946 28.04 9.33 -31.71
CA ALA A 946 28.00 8.79 -30.35
C ALA A 946 26.98 9.49 -29.44
N LEU A 947 26.80 10.81 -29.61
CA LEU A 947 25.82 11.62 -28.85
C LEU A 947 24.40 11.57 -29.43
N SER A 948 24.19 10.94 -30.58
CA SER A 948 22.90 10.92 -31.28
C SER A 948 21.85 10.03 -30.59
N LYS A 949 20.57 10.25 -30.94
CA LYS A 949 19.44 9.43 -30.48
C LYS A 949 19.40 8.03 -31.10
N GLU A 950 20.15 7.81 -32.18
CA GLU A 950 20.22 6.51 -32.88
C GLU A 950 21.02 5.47 -32.08
N VAL A 951 21.91 5.91 -31.20
CA VAL A 951 22.67 5.04 -30.30
C VAL A 951 21.87 4.82 -29.02
N ASP A 952 21.57 3.55 -28.72
CA ASP A 952 20.86 3.18 -27.49
C ASP A 952 21.66 3.56 -26.23
N ARG A 953 20.96 3.66 -25.10
CA ARG A 953 21.53 4.04 -23.80
C ARG A 953 22.75 3.21 -23.39
N LYS A 954 22.64 1.87 -23.49
CA LYS A 954 23.66 0.95 -23.00
C LYS A 954 24.89 1.01 -23.90
N LYS A 955 24.67 0.98 -25.21
CA LYS A 955 25.72 1.04 -26.23
C LYS A 955 26.45 2.37 -26.21
N ARG A 956 25.74 3.48 -25.97
CA ARG A 956 26.35 4.80 -25.78
C ARG A 956 27.32 4.81 -24.62
N HIS A 957 26.92 4.27 -23.47
CA HIS A 957 27.80 4.18 -22.32
C HIS A 957 29.03 3.30 -22.60
N GLU A 958 28.87 2.16 -23.29
CA GLU A 958 30.00 1.32 -23.73
C GLU A 958 30.99 2.12 -24.59
N ILE A 959 30.51 2.84 -25.62
CA ILE A 959 31.33 3.68 -26.50
C ILE A 959 32.13 4.71 -25.71
N PHE A 960 31.47 5.45 -24.82
CA PHE A 960 32.12 6.47 -24.00
C PHE A 960 33.13 5.86 -23.03
N SER A 961 32.79 4.75 -22.38
CA SER A 961 33.71 4.01 -21.51
C SER A 961 34.96 3.56 -22.27
N ASP A 962 34.82 3.03 -23.48
CA ASP A 962 35.93 2.54 -24.29
C ASP A 962 36.87 3.68 -24.69
N ILE A 963 36.33 4.83 -25.10
CA ILE A 963 37.13 6.00 -25.45
C ILE A 963 37.81 6.61 -24.21
N LEU A 964 37.10 6.72 -23.09
CA LEU A 964 37.65 7.28 -21.85
C LEU A 964 38.73 6.39 -21.20
N LYS A 965 38.78 5.10 -21.53
CA LYS A 965 39.85 4.17 -21.12
C LYS A 965 41.04 4.13 -22.09
N SER A 966 40.93 4.78 -23.25
CA SER A 966 41.98 4.82 -24.26
C SER A 966 43.03 5.91 -24.00
N ASP A 967 44.12 5.87 -24.75
CA ASP A 967 45.17 6.91 -24.74
C ASP A 967 44.64 8.28 -25.22
N TYR A 968 43.52 8.32 -25.95
CA TYR A 968 42.90 9.54 -26.46
C TYR A 968 41.90 10.18 -25.49
N ARG A 969 41.86 9.72 -24.23
CA ARG A 969 40.93 10.23 -23.21
C ARG A 969 40.95 11.75 -23.10
N ARG A 970 42.14 12.38 -23.07
CA ARG A 970 42.27 13.83 -22.91
C ARG A 970 41.68 14.56 -24.11
N GLN A 971 42.04 14.13 -25.32
CA GLN A 971 41.55 14.69 -26.57
C GLN A 971 40.03 14.56 -26.67
N PHE A 972 39.46 13.42 -26.25
CA PHE A 972 38.01 13.24 -26.23
C PHE A 972 37.29 14.17 -25.26
N ILE A 973 37.85 14.36 -24.05
CA ILE A 973 37.31 15.32 -23.10
C ILE A 973 37.38 16.74 -23.67
N ASP A 974 38.51 17.12 -24.26
CA ASP A 974 38.71 18.44 -24.86
C ASP A 974 37.74 18.68 -26.02
N ASP A 975 37.63 17.74 -26.97
CA ASP A 975 36.73 17.83 -28.11
C ASP A 975 35.25 17.90 -27.66
N LEU A 976 34.86 17.19 -26.58
CA LEU A 976 33.53 17.26 -25.97
C LEU A 976 33.28 18.62 -25.29
N ILE A 977 34.25 19.15 -24.53
CA ILE A 977 34.15 20.46 -23.89
C ILE A 977 34.02 21.55 -24.95
N ILE A 978 34.84 21.50 -26.01
CA ILE A 978 34.80 22.45 -27.12
C ILE A 978 33.42 22.39 -27.79
N LEU A 979 32.93 21.18 -28.11
CA LEU A 979 31.62 21.00 -28.74
C LEU A 979 30.51 21.64 -27.90
N ILE A 980 30.51 21.42 -26.58
CA ILE A 980 29.49 21.98 -25.69
C ILE A 980 29.67 23.50 -25.56
N LYS A 981 30.86 24.00 -25.22
CA LYS A 981 31.10 25.44 -25.01
C LYS A 981 30.77 26.28 -26.24
N LEU A 982 31.15 25.83 -27.43
CA LEU A 982 30.85 26.55 -28.69
C LEU A 982 29.35 26.81 -28.87
N HIS A 983 28.50 25.85 -28.49
CA HIS A 983 27.04 25.95 -28.67
C HIS A 983 26.32 26.57 -27.48
N VAL A 984 26.95 26.57 -26.30
CA VAL A 984 26.40 27.25 -25.11
C VAL A 984 26.78 28.74 -25.11
N GLU A 985 27.97 29.12 -25.60
CA GLU A 985 28.46 30.52 -25.64
C GLU A 985 27.94 31.32 -26.85
N ASN A 986 27.68 30.67 -27.99
CA ASN A 986 27.11 31.33 -29.18
C ASN A 986 25.63 30.93 -29.37
N PRO A 987 24.67 31.72 -28.87
CA PRO A 987 23.27 31.49 -29.17
C PRO A 987 22.97 31.92 -30.61
N CYS A 988 23.11 31.01 -31.57
CA CYS A 988 22.34 31.10 -32.81
C CYS A 988 20.85 30.88 -32.52
#